data_AF-A0A7V9T458-F1
#
_entry.id   AF-A0A7V9T458-F1
#
_cell.length_a   1.000
_cell.length_b   1.000
_cell.length_c   1.000
_cell.angle_alpha   90.00
_cell.angle_beta   90.00
_cell.angle_gamma   90.00
#
_symmetry.space_group_name_H-M   'P 1'
#
loop_
_entity.id
_entity.type
_entity.pdbx_description
1 polymer ?
#
loop_
_entity_poly.entity_id
_entity_poly.type
_entity_poly.pdbx_seq_one_letter_code
_entity_poly.pdbx_strand_id
1 'polypeptide(L)'
;IENIDPMGVHTGDSVTVAPQQTLPDRVYQRLRDQALVVIRAVGVETGGANVQFAVNPESEEIVVIEMNPRVSRSSALASKATGFPIAKIAARLAVGYALEEIDNDVTRVTPASFEPVLDYVVVKCPRFAFEKFAGTTGVLTTHMQSVGEAMAIGRTFGQAFAKAMRSRELDGEPDLDGSLDALLTRLEHPAADRYDVLLEAFRRGASLEQIRAATSIDPWFLHELRELALEPERPFAGRRTFRAVDTCAAEFEARTPYFYSGWERGEPAHEVRRSDRPSVLILGAGPNRIGQGIEFDYCCVHAAMTVRAAGRDAVMVNCNPETVSTDYDTSDRLYFEPLTLEDVLGVVEVERPEGVIVQFGGQTPLRLAAGLADAGVPILGTGVDAIDLAEDRGRFSPLLERLGLRAPPWATARSVQGAVAASARVGFPLLVRPSYVLGGRAMEIVYDADGLGDYLRRTGAADGRETFLDRFLENAIEVDVDALCDGHRVWICGIMQHVEEAGVHSGDSACVLPPHSLGGEMLAEIRAATEGLALALGVVGLVNVQFAIHAGELFVIEANPRASRTVPFVSKAIGIALAKMACRLMLGERLEELALPAEPVRCEHVAVKEAVLPFDRFADADAVLGPEMRSTGEVMGLAPDFPTAFAKAQAAAGARLPQDGTVFITVTDSDKAGAHAIAVLFGDLGFRLVATAGTARAIRGMGVPVHEVLKKIGEGSPNVVDWIERGDVDLVINTPTGSGARTDGWEIRRAAVGRGIPCITTVSGGVAAARAIGA
;
A
#
# COMPACT_ATOMS: atom_id res chain seq x y z
N ILE A 1 -10.08 5.21 23.96
CA ILE A 1 -9.44 5.93 22.83
C ILE A 1 -10.09 7.29 22.75
N GLU A 2 -9.31 8.35 22.63
CA GLU A 2 -9.78 9.72 22.42
C GLU A 2 -9.26 10.22 21.08
N ASN A 3 -10.14 10.80 20.27
CA ASN A 3 -9.75 11.44 19.02
C ASN A 3 -9.16 12.83 19.33
N ILE A 4 -7.99 13.14 18.76
CA ILE A 4 -7.42 14.49 18.84
C ILE A 4 -8.16 15.40 17.85
N ASP A 5 -8.41 14.90 16.63
CA ASP A 5 -9.32 15.55 15.70
C ASP A 5 -10.76 15.47 16.22
N PRO A 6 -11.48 16.61 16.35
CA PRO A 6 -12.84 16.62 16.88
C PRO A 6 -13.85 15.99 15.91
N MET A 7 -15.07 15.76 16.42
CA MET A 7 -16.21 15.27 15.63
C MET A 7 -16.39 16.06 14.32
N GLY A 8 -16.57 15.32 13.21
CA GLY A 8 -16.58 15.87 11.84
C GLY A 8 -15.49 15.25 10.97
N VAL A 9 -14.42 14.73 11.58
CA VAL A 9 -13.42 13.87 10.93
C VAL A 9 -13.67 12.42 11.33
N HIS A 10 -13.72 11.51 10.35
CA HIS A 10 -13.90 10.08 10.60
C HIS A 10 -12.79 9.53 11.50
N THR A 11 -13.10 8.62 12.44
CA THR A 11 -12.12 8.08 13.40
C THR A 11 -10.91 7.41 12.72
N GLY A 12 -11.12 6.79 11.57
CA GLY A 12 -10.07 6.24 10.71
C GLY A 12 -9.11 7.28 10.13
N ASP A 13 -9.55 8.52 9.96
CA ASP A 13 -8.77 9.66 9.43
C ASP A 13 -8.31 10.63 10.52
N SER A 14 -8.73 10.42 11.77
CA SER A 14 -8.23 11.18 12.92
C SER A 14 -6.87 10.66 13.39
N VAL A 15 -6.08 11.56 13.95
CA VAL A 15 -5.08 11.18 14.97
C VAL A 15 -5.82 10.85 16.26
N THR A 16 -5.44 9.74 16.90
CA THR A 16 -6.12 9.25 18.11
C THR A 16 -5.12 8.81 19.16
N VAL A 17 -5.52 8.88 20.43
CA VAL A 17 -4.69 8.53 21.58
C VAL A 17 -5.34 7.44 22.44
N ALA A 18 -4.52 6.59 23.05
CA ALA A 18 -4.91 5.68 24.11
C ALA A 18 -3.95 5.76 25.31
N PRO A 19 -4.45 5.78 26.56
CA PRO A 19 -5.86 5.92 26.93
C PRO A 19 -6.40 7.33 26.60
N GLN A 20 -7.68 7.59 26.89
CA GLN A 20 -8.23 8.96 26.91
C GLN A 20 -7.47 9.84 27.92
N GLN A 21 -7.37 11.13 27.66
CA GLN A 21 -6.56 12.09 28.40
C GLN A 21 -7.41 13.15 29.12
N THR A 22 -8.49 13.63 28.49
CA THR A 22 -9.17 14.87 28.93
C THR A 22 -10.48 14.65 29.68
N LEU A 23 -10.95 13.40 29.78
CA LEU A 23 -12.20 13.09 30.47
C LEU A 23 -12.00 12.96 31.99
N PRO A 24 -12.80 13.69 32.81
CA PRO A 24 -12.89 13.41 34.23
C PRO A 24 -13.41 11.97 34.47
N ASP A 25 -12.93 11.31 35.53
CA ASP A 25 -13.33 9.93 35.85
C ASP A 25 -14.86 9.75 35.88
N ARG A 26 -15.59 10.69 36.49
CA ARG A 26 -17.07 10.73 36.47
C ARG A 26 -17.66 10.54 35.06
N VAL A 27 -17.14 11.26 34.07
CA VAL A 27 -17.65 11.22 32.69
C VAL A 27 -17.21 9.94 32.01
N TYR A 28 -15.98 9.50 32.26
CA TYR A 28 -15.46 8.21 31.80
C TYR A 28 -16.31 7.02 32.28
N GLN A 29 -16.65 6.96 33.57
CA GLN A 29 -17.50 5.89 34.12
C GLN A 29 -18.90 5.90 33.51
N ARG A 30 -19.50 7.08 33.29
CA ARG A 30 -20.79 7.21 32.58
C ARG A 30 -20.71 6.65 31.15
N LEU A 31 -19.63 6.97 30.42
CA LEU A 31 -19.41 6.48 29.06
C LEU A 31 -19.21 4.96 29.05
N ARG A 32 -18.41 4.43 29.99
CA ARG A 32 -18.18 2.99 30.19
C ARG A 32 -19.49 2.23 30.43
N ASP A 33 -20.32 2.71 31.36
CA ASP A 33 -21.60 2.08 31.66
C ASP A 33 -22.58 2.14 30.47
N GLN A 34 -22.63 3.27 29.75
CA GLN A 34 -23.45 3.38 28.54
C GLN A 34 -22.97 2.42 27.44
N ALA A 35 -21.66 2.22 27.27
CA ALA A 35 -21.13 1.26 26.31
C ALA A 35 -21.63 -0.16 26.60
N LEU A 36 -21.60 -0.58 27.87
CA LEU A 36 -22.13 -1.88 28.31
C LEU A 36 -23.64 -2.00 28.04
N VAL A 37 -24.41 -0.93 28.26
CA VAL A 37 -25.85 -0.90 27.95
C VAL A 37 -26.08 -1.08 26.45
N VAL A 38 -25.34 -0.36 25.59
CA VAL A 38 -25.49 -0.49 24.13
C VAL A 38 -25.13 -1.89 23.66
N ILE A 39 -24.02 -2.48 24.13
CA ILE A 39 -23.60 -3.85 23.77
C ILE A 39 -24.71 -4.85 24.09
N ARG A 40 -25.27 -4.78 25.32
CA ARG A 40 -26.35 -5.66 25.77
C ARG A 40 -27.65 -5.43 24.99
N ALA A 41 -27.98 -4.17 24.68
CA ALA A 41 -29.19 -3.83 23.94
C ALA A 41 -29.15 -4.30 22.48
N VAL A 42 -27.97 -4.27 21.85
CA VAL A 42 -27.76 -4.82 20.49
C VAL A 42 -27.73 -6.36 20.49
N GLY A 43 -27.44 -6.99 21.64
CA GLY A 43 -27.42 -8.44 21.79
C GLY A 43 -26.09 -9.08 21.42
N VAL A 44 -24.97 -8.36 21.57
CA VAL A 44 -23.62 -8.94 21.40
C VAL A 44 -23.24 -9.67 22.69
N GLU A 45 -23.55 -10.96 22.77
CA GLU A 45 -23.33 -11.78 23.97
C GLU A 45 -21.94 -12.45 24.01
N THR A 46 -21.37 -12.80 22.85
CA THR A 46 -20.18 -13.67 22.74
C THR A 46 -19.12 -13.12 21.77
N GLY A 47 -18.61 -11.90 22.04
CA GLY A 47 -17.56 -11.31 21.21
C GLY A 47 -17.16 -9.90 21.61
N GLY A 48 -16.31 -9.29 20.79
CA GLY A 48 -15.91 -7.89 20.92
C GLY A 48 -16.77 -6.96 20.05
N ALA A 49 -16.94 -5.72 20.50
CA ALA A 49 -17.62 -4.67 19.74
C ALA A 49 -16.94 -3.31 19.98
N ASN A 50 -17.16 -2.36 19.08
CA ASN A 50 -16.69 -0.99 19.24
C ASN A 50 -17.87 -0.02 19.33
N VAL A 51 -17.90 0.79 20.39
CA VAL A 51 -18.92 1.83 20.61
C VAL A 51 -18.27 3.19 20.46
N GLN A 52 -18.92 4.09 19.73
CA GLN A 52 -18.45 5.46 19.54
C GLN A 52 -19.39 6.46 20.19
N PHE A 53 -18.80 7.50 20.77
CA PHE A 53 -19.51 8.54 21.49
C PHE A 53 -19.00 9.92 21.05
N ALA A 54 -19.88 10.91 21.07
CA ALA A 54 -19.52 12.31 21.14
C ALA A 54 -19.74 12.82 22.57
N VAL A 55 -18.78 13.59 23.09
CA VAL A 55 -18.87 14.22 24.40
C VAL A 55 -18.76 15.72 24.23
N ASN A 56 -19.72 16.46 24.78
CA ASN A 56 -19.61 17.92 24.85
C ASN A 56 -18.72 18.29 26.05
N PRO A 57 -17.55 18.92 25.83
CA PRO A 57 -16.60 19.20 26.90
C PRO A 57 -17.09 20.27 27.89
N GLU A 58 -18.10 21.08 27.54
CA GLU A 58 -18.64 22.13 28.40
C GLU A 58 -19.82 21.63 29.24
N SER A 59 -20.72 20.83 28.65
CA SER A 59 -21.95 20.36 29.32
C SER A 59 -21.85 18.95 29.90
N GLU A 60 -20.80 18.19 29.56
CA GLU A 60 -20.66 16.75 29.85
C GLU A 60 -21.82 15.89 29.30
N GLU A 61 -22.49 16.39 28.25
CA GLU A 61 -23.46 15.64 27.47
C GLU A 61 -22.75 14.54 26.68
N ILE A 62 -23.30 13.33 26.72
CA ILE A 62 -22.78 12.15 26.02
C ILE A 62 -23.83 11.70 25.01
N VAL A 63 -23.42 11.56 23.75
CA VAL A 63 -24.25 11.09 22.65
C VAL A 63 -23.62 9.83 22.06
N VAL A 64 -24.39 8.75 21.97
CA VAL A 64 -23.97 7.53 21.26
C VAL A 64 -24.03 7.82 19.75
N ILE A 65 -22.94 7.57 19.03
CA ILE A 65 -22.86 7.79 17.59
C ILE A 65 -23.19 6.51 16.83
N GLU A 66 -22.44 5.45 17.10
CA GLU A 66 -22.64 4.14 16.47
C GLU A 66 -22.08 2.99 17.32
N MET A 67 -22.47 1.78 16.93
CA MET A 67 -21.94 0.52 17.45
C MET A 67 -21.56 -0.38 16.27
N ASN A 68 -20.34 -0.91 16.30
CA ASN A 68 -19.86 -1.90 15.34
C ASN A 68 -19.83 -3.29 16.02
N PRO A 69 -20.76 -4.22 15.72
CA PRO A 69 -20.88 -5.52 16.36
C PRO A 69 -19.88 -6.55 15.80
N ARG A 70 -18.61 -6.15 15.71
CA ARG A 70 -17.50 -6.94 15.18
C ARG A 70 -16.17 -6.34 15.61
N VAL A 71 -15.09 -7.06 15.34
CA VAL A 71 -13.74 -6.46 15.30
C VAL A 71 -13.67 -5.34 14.25
N SER A 72 -12.84 -4.35 14.53
CA SER A 72 -12.62 -3.15 13.73
C SER A 72 -11.15 -2.77 13.70
N ARG A 73 -10.77 -1.81 12.86
CA ARG A 73 -9.43 -1.17 12.93
C ARG A 73 -9.11 -0.67 14.33
N SER A 74 -10.09 -0.06 15.01
CA SER A 74 -9.94 0.41 16.39
C SER A 74 -9.73 -0.74 17.38
N SER A 75 -10.28 -1.93 17.13
CA SER A 75 -9.98 -3.11 17.95
C SER A 75 -8.57 -3.66 17.72
N ALA A 76 -8.05 -3.59 16.48
CA ALA A 76 -6.66 -3.94 16.21
C ALA A 76 -5.72 -2.96 16.91
N LEU A 77 -5.94 -1.65 16.73
CA LEU A 77 -5.24 -0.59 17.44
C LEU A 77 -5.29 -0.79 18.97
N ALA A 78 -6.48 -1.03 19.54
CA ALA A 78 -6.62 -1.27 20.97
C ALA A 78 -5.88 -2.52 21.43
N SER A 79 -5.87 -3.59 20.63
CA SER A 79 -5.13 -4.81 20.95
C SER A 79 -3.63 -4.56 21.00
N LYS A 80 -3.10 -3.79 20.04
CA LYS A 80 -1.68 -3.40 20.04
C LYS A 80 -1.35 -2.40 21.15
N ALA A 81 -2.22 -1.46 21.43
CA ALA A 81 -2.02 -0.46 22.47
C ALA A 81 -1.98 -1.09 23.87
N THR A 82 -2.84 -2.07 24.13
CA THR A 82 -3.00 -2.67 25.46
C THR A 82 -2.16 -3.93 25.66
N GLY A 83 -1.85 -4.67 24.58
CA GLY A 83 -1.35 -6.05 24.65
C GLY A 83 -2.47 -7.10 24.75
N PHE A 84 -3.74 -6.69 24.87
CA PHE A 84 -4.88 -7.59 25.01
C PHE A 84 -5.39 -8.06 23.63
N PRO A 85 -5.34 -9.35 23.28
CA PRO A 85 -5.60 -9.82 21.91
C PRO A 85 -7.10 -9.97 21.63
N ILE A 86 -7.81 -8.87 21.40
CA ILE A 86 -9.29 -8.81 21.34
C ILE A 86 -9.88 -9.85 20.37
N ALA A 87 -9.32 -9.99 19.16
CA ALA A 87 -9.85 -10.94 18.17
C ALA A 87 -9.67 -12.42 18.61
N LYS A 88 -8.53 -12.75 19.24
CA LYS A 88 -8.22 -14.09 19.76
C LYS A 88 -9.16 -14.45 20.91
N ILE A 89 -9.42 -13.50 21.81
CA ILE A 89 -10.39 -13.68 22.92
C ILE A 89 -11.80 -13.79 22.37
N ALA A 90 -12.23 -12.90 21.47
CA ALA A 90 -13.55 -12.93 20.86
C ALA A 90 -13.84 -14.26 20.14
N ALA A 91 -12.84 -14.84 19.46
CA ALA A 91 -12.97 -16.15 18.83
C ALA A 91 -13.22 -17.29 19.84
N ARG A 92 -12.60 -17.22 21.04
CA ARG A 92 -12.85 -18.19 22.12
C ARG A 92 -14.25 -18.00 22.73
N LEU A 93 -14.67 -16.76 22.96
CA LEU A 93 -16.02 -16.45 23.45
C LEU A 93 -17.10 -16.98 22.51
N ALA A 94 -16.89 -16.84 21.19
CA ALA A 94 -17.83 -17.31 20.16
C ALA A 94 -18.06 -18.83 20.18
N VAL A 95 -17.13 -19.62 20.75
CA VAL A 95 -17.26 -21.07 20.91
C VAL A 95 -17.62 -21.49 22.33
N GLY A 96 -18.05 -20.56 23.17
CA GLY A 96 -18.70 -20.84 24.46
C GLY A 96 -17.83 -20.64 25.70
N TYR A 97 -16.59 -20.15 25.56
CA TYR A 97 -15.78 -19.78 26.73
C TYR A 97 -16.33 -18.50 27.40
N ALA A 98 -16.15 -18.40 28.71
CA ALA A 98 -16.26 -17.15 29.46
C ALA A 98 -14.90 -16.46 29.60
N LEU A 99 -14.88 -15.16 29.92
CA LEU A 99 -13.63 -14.39 30.03
C LEU A 99 -12.73 -14.90 31.18
N GLU A 100 -13.33 -15.36 32.28
CA GLU A 100 -12.64 -15.93 33.43
C GLU A 100 -12.02 -17.31 33.16
N GLU A 101 -12.43 -17.98 32.09
CA GLU A 101 -11.89 -19.28 31.66
C GLU A 101 -10.70 -19.13 30.71
N ILE A 102 -10.40 -17.91 30.28
CA ILE A 102 -9.32 -17.61 29.33
C ILE A 102 -8.19 -16.92 30.07
N ASP A 103 -6.97 -17.46 29.98
CA ASP A 103 -5.79 -16.80 30.53
C ASP A 103 -5.44 -15.51 29.76
N ASN A 104 -4.92 -14.51 30.47
CA ASN A 104 -4.26 -13.36 29.86
C ASN A 104 -2.90 -13.79 29.30
N ASP A 105 -2.74 -13.72 27.97
CA ASP A 105 -1.53 -14.14 27.26
C ASP A 105 -0.25 -13.42 27.73
N VAL A 106 -0.40 -12.17 28.20
CA VAL A 106 0.69 -11.27 28.58
C VAL A 106 1.27 -11.60 29.95
N THR A 107 0.42 -11.73 30.97
CA THR A 107 0.86 -12.00 32.36
C THR A 107 0.92 -13.50 32.65
N ARG A 108 0.04 -14.30 32.01
CA ARG A 108 -0.19 -15.74 32.24
C ARG A 108 -0.53 -16.13 33.68
N VAL A 109 -0.85 -15.16 34.53
CA VAL A 109 -1.21 -15.34 35.94
C VAL A 109 -2.55 -14.70 36.29
N THR A 110 -3.14 -13.96 35.34
CA THR A 110 -4.47 -13.35 35.46
C THR A 110 -5.40 -13.90 34.37
N PRO A 111 -6.72 -13.93 34.59
CA PRO A 111 -7.68 -14.23 33.53
C PRO A 111 -7.80 -13.05 32.54
N ALA A 112 -8.54 -13.25 31.44
CA ALA A 112 -8.89 -12.23 30.46
C ALA A 112 -10.07 -11.35 30.92
N SER A 113 -10.69 -11.63 32.07
CA SER A 113 -11.80 -10.87 32.68
C SER A 113 -11.31 -9.65 33.47
N PHE A 114 -10.62 -8.71 32.81
CA PHE A 114 -10.13 -7.46 33.39
C PHE A 114 -10.17 -6.31 32.39
N GLU A 115 -9.96 -5.08 32.87
CA GLU A 115 -9.76 -3.90 32.03
C GLU A 115 -8.26 -3.53 32.02
N PRO A 116 -7.59 -3.47 30.85
CA PRO A 116 -6.18 -3.13 30.79
C PRO A 116 -5.87 -1.74 31.32
N VAL A 117 -4.71 -1.61 31.97
CA VAL A 117 -4.17 -0.34 32.47
C VAL A 117 -2.83 -0.09 31.79
N LEU A 118 -2.63 1.12 31.26
CA LEU A 118 -1.43 1.53 30.52
C LEU A 118 -0.66 2.54 31.37
N ASP A 119 0.65 2.36 31.51
CA ASP A 119 1.57 3.33 32.10
C ASP A 119 2.36 4.11 31.04
N TYR A 120 1.77 4.20 29.84
CA TYR A 120 2.29 4.88 28.67
C TYR A 120 1.14 5.45 27.83
N VAL A 121 1.51 6.25 26.83
CA VAL A 121 0.60 6.85 25.86
C VAL A 121 0.86 6.24 24.49
N VAL A 122 -0.22 5.89 23.80
CA VAL A 122 -0.20 5.41 22.42
C VAL A 122 -0.82 6.46 21.53
N VAL A 123 -0.15 6.82 20.43
CA VAL A 123 -0.69 7.71 19.40
C VAL A 123 -0.76 6.95 18.08
N LYS A 124 -1.94 6.96 17.46
CA LYS A 124 -2.14 6.51 16.08
C LYS A 124 -2.22 7.71 15.16
N CYS A 125 -1.52 7.66 14.04
CA CYS A 125 -1.58 8.63 12.97
C CYS A 125 -1.98 7.96 11.65
N PRO A 126 -3.01 8.45 10.94
CA PRO A 126 -3.41 7.91 9.64
C PRO A 126 -2.38 8.22 8.55
N ARG A 127 -2.31 7.35 7.54
CA ARG A 127 -1.53 7.54 6.31
C ARG A 127 -2.48 7.78 5.14
N PHE A 128 -2.32 8.89 4.44
CA PHE A 128 -3.10 9.29 3.26
C PHE A 128 -2.26 9.22 2.00
N ALA A 129 -2.86 9.09 0.82
CA ALA A 129 -2.15 9.07 -0.46
C ALA A 129 -2.77 10.03 -1.49
N PHE A 130 -3.20 11.21 -1.05
CA PHE A 130 -3.88 12.20 -1.89
C PHE A 130 -3.07 12.62 -3.13
N GLU A 131 -1.74 12.58 -3.04
CA GLU A 131 -0.83 12.84 -4.16
C GLU A 131 -1.06 11.94 -5.38
N LYS A 132 -1.68 10.76 -5.18
CA LYS A 132 -2.00 9.79 -6.24
C LYS A 132 -3.36 10.05 -6.90
N PHE A 133 -4.19 10.90 -6.29
CA PHE A 133 -5.56 11.20 -6.70
C PHE A 133 -5.70 12.69 -7.02
N ALA A 134 -5.12 13.10 -8.16
CA ALA A 134 -5.21 14.47 -8.64
C ALA A 134 -6.68 14.93 -8.76
N GLY A 135 -6.96 16.17 -8.35
CA GLY A 135 -8.31 16.75 -8.33
C GLY A 135 -9.04 16.60 -6.99
N THR A 136 -8.52 15.79 -6.06
CA THR A 136 -9.07 15.71 -4.70
C THR A 136 -8.66 16.93 -3.87
N THR A 137 -9.55 17.38 -2.96
CA THR A 137 -9.33 18.57 -2.13
C THR A 137 -8.40 18.32 -0.94
N GLY A 138 -8.15 17.06 -0.59
CA GLY A 138 -7.38 16.68 0.60
C GLY A 138 -8.06 17.00 1.94
N VAL A 139 -9.31 17.50 1.90
CA VAL A 139 -10.11 17.84 3.09
C VAL A 139 -10.70 16.57 3.69
N LEU A 140 -10.45 16.37 4.98
CA LEU A 140 -10.96 15.24 5.75
C LEU A 140 -12.42 15.45 6.13
N THR A 141 -13.21 14.38 6.06
CA THR A 141 -14.65 14.41 6.32
C THR A 141 -15.08 13.23 7.19
N THR A 142 -16.38 12.98 7.29
CA THR A 142 -16.93 11.75 7.90
C THR A 142 -16.74 10.51 7.03
N HIS A 143 -16.29 10.65 5.77
CA HIS A 143 -15.91 9.55 4.91
C HIS A 143 -14.40 9.34 4.94
N MET A 144 -13.99 8.10 5.15
CA MET A 144 -12.59 7.72 5.36
C MET A 144 -11.80 7.70 4.04
N GLN A 145 -10.67 8.40 4.04
CA GLN A 145 -9.76 8.58 2.89
C GLN A 145 -8.34 8.09 3.17
N SER A 146 -8.00 7.75 4.42
CA SER A 146 -6.72 7.11 4.75
C SER A 146 -6.59 5.71 4.12
N VAL A 147 -5.36 5.38 3.74
CA VAL A 147 -4.95 4.10 3.13
C VAL A 147 -4.20 3.18 4.09
N GLY A 148 -3.87 3.68 5.29
CA GLY A 148 -3.25 2.92 6.36
C GLY A 148 -3.09 3.76 7.63
N GLU A 149 -2.32 3.26 8.59
CA GLU A 149 -2.04 3.94 9.84
C GLU A 149 -0.70 3.51 10.45
N ALA A 150 -0.06 4.44 11.14
CA ALA A 150 1.10 4.19 12.00
C ALA A 150 0.68 4.36 13.45
N MET A 151 1.29 3.59 14.35
CA MET A 151 1.11 3.71 15.79
C MET A 151 2.47 3.89 16.46
N ALA A 152 2.52 4.66 17.54
CA ALA A 152 3.69 4.77 18.37
C ALA A 152 3.33 4.80 19.85
N ILE A 153 4.26 4.30 20.68
CA ILE A 153 4.13 4.25 22.13
C ILE A 153 5.22 5.12 22.75
N GLY A 154 4.90 5.89 23.78
CA GLY A 154 5.86 6.70 24.54
C GLY A 154 5.43 6.85 26.00
N ARG A 155 6.37 7.17 26.90
CA ARG A 155 6.07 7.40 28.33
C ARG A 155 5.27 8.69 28.56
N THR A 156 5.27 9.58 27.57
CA THR A 156 4.50 10.83 27.56
C THR A 156 3.83 11.00 26.21
N PHE A 157 2.80 11.85 26.16
CA PHE A 157 2.15 12.22 24.91
C PHE A 157 3.15 12.80 23.90
N GLY A 158 4.00 13.74 24.31
CA GLY A 158 5.02 14.32 23.43
C GLY A 158 5.94 13.29 22.78
N GLN A 159 6.39 12.27 23.53
CA GLN A 159 7.19 11.17 22.97
C GLN A 159 6.38 10.35 21.96
N ALA A 160 5.17 9.91 22.34
CA ALA A 160 4.32 9.07 21.49
C ALA A 160 3.91 9.80 20.21
N PHE A 161 3.51 11.06 20.31
CA PHE A 161 3.08 11.89 19.18
C PHE A 161 4.23 12.14 18.20
N ALA A 162 5.41 12.56 18.69
CA ALA A 162 6.57 12.79 17.83
C ALA A 162 7.05 11.50 17.14
N LYS A 163 7.00 10.35 17.84
CA LYS A 163 7.26 9.03 17.25
C LYS A 163 6.24 8.67 16.17
N ALA A 164 4.94 8.92 16.41
CA ALA A 164 3.89 8.66 15.43
C ALA A 164 4.06 9.53 14.18
N MET A 165 4.36 10.82 14.35
CA MET A 165 4.57 11.77 13.24
C MET A 165 5.73 11.37 12.32
N ARG A 166 6.84 10.88 12.88
CA ARG A 166 7.99 10.39 12.07
C ARG A 166 7.78 8.99 11.49
N SER A 167 6.77 8.25 11.97
CA SER A 167 6.40 6.91 11.46
C SER A 167 5.48 6.94 10.25
N ARG A 168 5.05 8.11 9.77
CA ARG A 168 4.06 8.25 8.69
C ARG A 168 4.60 7.86 7.31
N GLU A 169 5.91 7.75 7.14
CA GLU A 169 6.55 7.42 5.86
C GLU A 169 5.99 8.27 4.72
N LEU A 170 6.05 9.61 4.86
CA LEU A 170 5.54 10.53 3.85
C LEU A 170 6.41 10.48 2.59
N ASP A 171 5.78 10.61 1.42
CA ASP A 171 6.51 10.61 0.14
C ASP A 171 7.12 11.97 -0.19
N GLY A 172 6.66 13.05 0.46
CA GLY A 172 7.21 14.39 0.32
C GLY A 172 7.03 15.19 1.60
N GLU A 173 7.72 16.33 1.66
CA GLU A 173 7.54 17.27 2.76
C GLU A 173 6.17 17.97 2.64
N PRO A 174 5.48 18.20 3.78
CA PRO A 174 4.28 19.03 3.81
C PRO A 174 4.58 20.46 3.32
N ASP A 175 3.63 21.05 2.58
CA ASP A 175 3.73 22.45 2.19
C ASP A 175 3.36 23.36 3.38
N LEU A 176 4.37 24.04 3.91
CA LEU A 176 4.25 24.93 5.07
C LEU A 176 4.42 26.41 4.69
N ASP A 177 4.32 26.76 3.41
CA ASP A 177 4.47 28.14 2.94
C ASP A 177 3.27 29.02 3.31
N GLY A 178 3.47 30.34 3.33
CA GLY A 178 2.45 31.36 3.58
C GLY A 178 2.66 32.20 4.83
N SER A 179 1.78 33.17 5.08
CA SER A 179 1.78 33.94 6.34
C SER A 179 1.17 33.13 7.49
N LEU A 180 1.39 33.53 8.73
CA LEU A 180 0.72 32.92 9.89
C LEU A 180 -0.81 32.92 9.72
N ASP A 181 -1.39 34.03 9.26
CA ASP A 181 -2.83 34.13 9.01
C ASP A 181 -3.30 33.11 7.96
N ALA A 182 -2.52 32.88 6.90
CA ALA A 182 -2.84 31.87 5.90
C ALA A 182 -2.81 30.44 6.47
N LEU A 183 -1.84 30.13 7.34
CA LEU A 183 -1.79 28.83 8.03
C LEU A 183 -2.99 28.66 8.98
N LEU A 184 -3.38 29.71 9.71
CA LEU A 184 -4.55 29.66 10.59
C LEU A 184 -5.85 29.43 9.81
N THR A 185 -6.04 30.09 8.66
CA THR A 185 -7.18 29.83 7.78
C THR A 185 -7.16 28.39 7.23
N ARG A 186 -5.99 27.85 6.88
CA ARG A 186 -5.88 26.44 6.47
C ARG A 186 -6.35 25.48 7.56
N LEU A 187 -6.05 25.77 8.84
CA LEU A 187 -6.43 24.91 9.97
C LEU A 187 -7.94 24.83 10.24
N GLU A 188 -8.74 25.76 9.69
CA GLU A 188 -10.21 25.72 9.72
C GLU A 188 -10.79 24.53 8.94
N HIS A 189 -10.02 23.99 7.99
CA HIS A 189 -10.39 22.82 7.20
C HIS A 189 -9.45 21.67 7.53
N PRO A 190 -9.92 20.59 8.18
CA PRO A 190 -9.06 19.46 8.53
C PRO A 190 -8.51 18.81 7.25
N ALA A 191 -7.20 18.56 7.22
CA ALA A 191 -6.46 18.03 6.08
C ALA A 191 -5.37 17.05 6.55
N ALA A 192 -4.78 16.28 5.62
CA ALA A 192 -3.74 15.29 5.93
C ALA A 192 -2.48 15.86 6.62
N ASP A 193 -2.16 17.12 6.35
CA ASP A 193 -1.00 17.87 6.85
C ASP A 193 -1.33 18.77 8.05
N ARG A 194 -2.56 18.68 8.60
CA ARG A 194 -3.07 19.58 9.64
C ARG A 194 -2.11 19.74 10.82
N TYR A 195 -1.52 18.64 11.29
CA TYR A 195 -0.60 18.67 12.43
C TYR A 195 0.75 19.31 12.07
N ASP A 196 1.23 19.15 10.83
CA ASP A 196 2.45 19.83 10.37
C ASP A 196 2.22 21.36 10.31
N VAL A 197 1.07 21.79 9.76
CA VAL A 197 0.64 23.19 9.71
C VAL A 197 0.46 23.76 11.11
N LEU A 198 -0.16 23.00 12.03
CA LEU A 198 -0.40 23.41 13.41
C LEU A 198 0.90 23.63 14.17
N LEU A 199 1.85 22.68 14.08
CA LEU A 199 3.16 22.82 14.71
C LEU A 199 3.93 24.02 14.14
N GLU A 200 3.86 24.23 12.83
CA GLU A 200 4.48 25.39 12.19
C GLU A 200 3.83 26.73 12.61
N ALA A 201 2.51 26.78 12.73
CA ALA A 201 1.81 27.97 13.21
C ALA A 201 2.26 28.34 14.63
N PHE A 202 2.44 27.36 15.52
CA PHE A 202 3.01 27.61 16.85
C PHE A 202 4.45 28.14 16.79
N ARG A 203 5.31 27.61 15.91
CA ARG A 203 6.67 28.15 15.69
C ARG A 203 6.65 29.60 15.21
N ARG A 204 5.63 29.98 14.44
CA ARG A 204 5.40 31.36 13.96
C ARG A 204 4.70 32.27 14.97
N GLY A 205 4.45 31.79 16.19
CA GLY A 205 3.92 32.59 17.29
C GLY A 205 2.39 32.61 17.41
N ALA A 206 1.68 31.66 16.78
CA ALA A 206 0.25 31.48 17.02
C ALA A 206 -0.05 31.27 18.51
N SER A 207 -1.11 31.90 19.02
CA SER A 207 -1.61 31.63 20.36
C SER A 207 -2.43 30.33 20.39
N LEU A 208 -2.55 29.74 21.58
CA LEU A 208 -3.38 28.54 21.78
C LEU A 208 -4.85 28.83 21.43
N GLU A 209 -5.35 30.01 21.76
CA GLU A 209 -6.71 30.45 21.44
C GLU A 209 -6.95 30.56 19.93
N GLN A 210 -5.98 31.06 19.17
CA GLN A 210 -6.08 31.15 17.70
C GLN A 210 -6.19 29.76 17.07
N ILE A 211 -5.33 28.83 17.46
CA ILE A 211 -5.37 27.46 16.95
C ILE A 211 -6.63 26.72 17.43
N ARG A 212 -7.04 26.91 18.69
CA ARG A 212 -8.29 26.33 19.21
C ARG A 212 -9.51 26.82 18.42
N ALA A 213 -9.58 28.12 18.13
CA ALA A 213 -10.67 28.69 17.35
C ALA A 213 -10.74 28.11 15.94
N ALA A 214 -9.59 27.89 15.29
CA ALA A 214 -9.53 27.29 13.96
C ALA A 214 -9.84 25.78 13.97
N THR A 215 -9.39 25.06 15.01
CA THR A 215 -9.35 23.59 14.96
C THR A 215 -10.38 22.86 15.80
N SER A 216 -10.88 23.50 16.86
CA SER A 216 -11.67 22.88 17.94
C SER A 216 -10.97 21.71 18.67
N ILE A 217 -9.65 21.54 18.50
CA ILE A 217 -8.86 20.55 19.24
C ILE A 217 -8.83 20.94 20.73
N ASP A 218 -8.88 19.94 21.61
CA ASP A 218 -8.90 20.18 23.06
C ASP A 218 -7.65 20.98 23.51
N PRO A 219 -7.81 21.98 24.41
CA PRO A 219 -6.70 22.79 24.91
C PRO A 219 -5.54 22.00 25.49
N TRP A 220 -5.79 20.82 26.08
CA TRP A 220 -4.74 19.98 26.64
C TRP A 220 -3.78 19.50 25.55
N PHE A 221 -4.30 18.96 24.44
CA PHE A 221 -3.47 18.54 23.30
C PHE A 221 -2.74 19.75 22.70
N LEU A 222 -3.42 20.89 22.54
CA LEU A 222 -2.79 22.10 22.00
C LEU A 222 -1.64 22.61 22.87
N HIS A 223 -1.73 22.48 24.20
CA HIS A 223 -0.64 22.81 25.10
C HIS A 223 0.57 21.92 24.86
N GLU A 224 0.38 20.60 24.86
CA GLU A 224 1.45 19.63 24.61
C GLU A 224 2.08 19.79 23.21
N LEU A 225 1.25 20.02 22.18
CA LEU A 225 1.71 20.24 20.81
C LEU A 225 2.49 21.55 20.68
N ARG A 226 2.12 22.60 21.41
CA ARG A 226 2.88 23.86 21.45
C ARG A 226 4.25 23.65 22.07
N GLU A 227 4.32 22.96 23.21
CA GLU A 227 5.62 22.66 23.84
C GLU A 227 6.50 21.82 22.91
N LEU A 228 5.92 20.82 22.23
CA LEU A 228 6.64 20.03 21.23
C LEU A 228 7.10 20.86 20.03
N ALA A 229 6.29 21.81 19.55
CA ALA A 229 6.63 22.67 18.42
C ALA A 229 7.82 23.59 18.73
N LEU A 230 7.88 24.11 19.96
CA LEU A 230 8.89 25.06 20.42
C LEU A 230 10.15 24.38 20.95
N GLU A 231 10.03 23.19 21.54
CA GLU A 231 11.12 22.40 22.12
C GLU A 231 11.06 20.92 21.66
N PRO A 232 11.33 20.62 20.37
CA PRO A 232 11.12 19.28 19.80
C PRO A 232 11.97 18.18 20.44
N GLU A 233 13.13 18.53 21.00
CA GLU A 233 14.05 17.58 21.66
C GLU A 233 13.67 17.27 23.11
N ARG A 234 12.85 18.12 23.74
CA ARG A 234 12.52 18.02 25.17
C ARG A 234 11.86 16.68 25.56
N PRO A 235 10.93 16.11 24.77
CA PRO A 235 10.37 14.79 25.07
C PRO A 235 11.42 13.67 25.08
N PHE A 236 12.52 13.84 24.36
CA PHE A 236 13.61 12.88 24.22
C PHE A 236 14.80 13.18 25.13
N ALA A 237 14.63 14.08 26.11
CA ALA A 237 15.65 14.34 27.11
C ALA A 237 15.81 13.14 28.07
N GLY A 238 17.04 12.62 28.21
CA GLY A 238 17.37 11.50 29.08
C GLY A 238 18.01 10.36 28.31
N ARG A 239 17.94 9.14 28.86
CA ARG A 239 18.48 7.94 28.22
C ARG A 239 17.35 7.16 27.56
N ARG A 240 17.58 6.72 26.32
CA ARG A 240 16.70 5.76 25.63
C ARG A 240 16.71 4.44 26.39
N THR A 241 15.53 3.97 26.74
CA THR A 241 15.27 2.66 27.37
C THR A 241 14.16 1.94 26.62
N PHE A 242 14.07 0.63 26.81
CA PHE A 242 13.02 -0.18 26.20
C PHE A 242 12.18 -0.80 27.31
N ARG A 243 10.87 -0.56 27.26
CA ARG A 243 9.85 -0.98 28.23
C ARG A 243 8.91 -2.00 27.61
N ALA A 244 8.40 -2.91 28.42
CA ALA A 244 7.45 -3.92 27.99
C ALA A 244 6.00 -3.37 27.97
N VAL A 245 5.21 -3.85 27.02
CA VAL A 245 3.75 -3.75 27.06
C VAL A 245 3.22 -4.92 27.88
N ASP A 246 2.49 -4.62 28.96
CA ASP A 246 2.17 -5.61 30.00
C ASP A 246 0.68 -5.74 30.36
N THR A 247 -0.21 -4.95 29.75
CA THR A 247 -1.66 -4.84 30.04
C THR A 247 -2.05 -4.33 31.43
N CYS A 248 -1.11 -4.14 32.37
CA CYS A 248 -1.39 -3.99 33.79
C CYS A 248 -0.52 -2.95 34.52
N ALA A 249 0.20 -2.08 33.79
CA ALA A 249 1.01 -1.00 34.35
C ALA A 249 1.99 -1.50 35.43
N ALA A 250 2.72 -2.57 35.10
CA ALA A 250 3.69 -3.26 35.92
C ALA A 250 3.17 -3.85 37.25
N GLU A 251 1.85 -3.97 37.44
CA GLU A 251 1.28 -4.69 38.60
C GLU A 251 1.70 -6.17 38.59
N PHE A 252 1.76 -6.78 37.41
CA PHE A 252 2.25 -8.13 37.18
C PHE A 252 3.40 -8.14 36.18
N GLU A 253 4.31 -9.09 36.34
CA GLU A 253 5.43 -9.26 35.42
C GLU A 253 4.94 -9.68 34.02
N ALA A 254 5.26 -8.87 33.01
CA ALA A 254 5.05 -9.25 31.61
C ALA A 254 5.96 -10.39 31.19
N ARG A 255 5.37 -11.38 30.52
CA ARG A 255 6.11 -12.47 29.87
C ARG A 255 6.16 -12.34 28.36
N THR A 256 5.35 -11.47 27.77
CA THR A 256 5.34 -11.22 26.34
C THR A 256 6.51 -10.35 25.91
N PRO A 257 7.14 -10.65 24.77
CA PRO A 257 8.35 -9.96 24.34
C PRO A 257 8.01 -8.74 23.48
N TYR A 258 7.14 -7.86 23.99
CA TYR A 258 6.60 -6.72 23.26
C TYR A 258 7.12 -5.42 23.89
N PHE A 259 7.97 -4.69 23.16
CA PHE A 259 8.70 -3.54 23.65
C PHE A 259 8.48 -2.26 22.86
N TYR A 260 8.68 -1.12 23.53
CA TYR A 260 8.76 0.21 22.92
C TYR A 260 9.85 1.04 23.62
N SER A 261 10.39 2.02 22.91
CA SER A 261 11.38 2.95 23.46
C SER A 261 10.75 4.11 24.22
N GLY A 262 11.33 4.46 25.35
CA GLY A 262 11.05 5.65 26.14
C GLY A 262 12.33 6.38 26.52
N TRP A 263 12.25 7.69 26.77
CA TRP A 263 13.37 8.48 27.26
C TRP A 263 13.11 8.86 28.71
N GLU A 264 13.96 8.36 29.59
CA GLU A 264 13.77 8.46 31.02
C GLU A 264 14.99 9.07 31.70
N ARG A 265 14.74 9.72 32.83
CA ARG A 265 15.79 10.35 33.65
C ARG A 265 16.53 9.28 34.44
N GLY A 266 17.84 9.46 34.58
CA GLY A 266 18.72 8.52 35.29
C GLY A 266 19.26 7.41 34.39
N GLU A 267 19.58 6.26 34.99
CA GLU A 267 20.14 5.10 34.28
C GLU A 267 19.29 3.82 34.48
N PRO A 268 17.99 3.82 34.14
CA PRO A 268 17.21 2.62 34.27
C PRO A 268 17.64 1.58 33.23
N ALA A 269 17.64 0.30 33.61
CA ALA A 269 17.95 -0.81 32.71
C ALA A 269 16.82 -1.02 31.69
N HIS A 270 17.15 -1.61 30.54
CA HIS A 270 16.14 -2.10 29.59
C HIS A 270 15.38 -3.29 30.21
N GLU A 271 14.09 -3.42 29.88
CA GLU A 271 13.28 -4.60 30.27
C GLU A 271 13.39 -5.75 29.26
N VAL A 272 14.13 -5.53 28.18
CA VAL A 272 14.38 -6.52 27.13
C VAL A 272 15.14 -7.71 27.70
N ARG A 273 14.56 -8.89 27.52
CA ARG A 273 15.17 -10.17 27.91
C ARG A 273 15.67 -10.89 26.68
N ARG A 274 16.98 -10.85 26.46
CA ARG A 274 17.64 -11.58 25.39
C ARG A 274 17.85 -13.04 25.80
N SER A 275 17.80 -13.94 24.81
CA SER A 275 18.28 -15.30 24.99
C SER A 275 19.77 -15.40 24.63
N ASP A 276 20.38 -16.56 24.88
CA ASP A 276 21.74 -16.87 24.46
C ASP A 276 21.86 -17.20 22.96
N ARG A 277 20.74 -17.29 22.23
CA ARG A 277 20.73 -17.60 20.81
C ARG A 277 21.13 -16.36 19.98
N PRO A 278 21.80 -16.53 18.83
CA PRO A 278 21.94 -15.46 17.86
C PRO A 278 20.57 -14.91 17.44
N SER A 279 20.48 -13.59 17.25
CA SER A 279 19.25 -12.93 16.82
C SER A 279 19.37 -12.35 15.42
N VAL A 280 18.29 -12.41 14.66
CA VAL A 280 18.17 -11.77 13.35
C VAL A 280 17.08 -10.71 13.43
N LEU A 281 17.44 -9.48 13.06
CA LEU A 281 16.51 -8.37 13.03
C LEU A 281 15.77 -8.36 11.69
N ILE A 282 14.45 -8.20 11.72
CA ILE A 282 13.59 -8.12 10.54
C ILE A 282 12.91 -6.76 10.59
N LEU A 283 13.17 -5.93 9.59
CA LEU A 283 12.53 -4.63 9.49
C LEU A 283 11.22 -4.76 8.70
N GLY A 284 10.13 -4.33 9.33
CA GLY A 284 8.79 -4.32 8.75
C GLY A 284 8.61 -3.25 7.67
N ALA A 285 7.36 -3.06 7.26
CA ALA A 285 7.01 -2.11 6.21
C ALA A 285 6.57 -0.73 6.71
N GLY A 286 6.35 -0.54 8.01
CA GLY A 286 5.71 0.68 8.51
C GLY A 286 4.24 0.74 8.06
N PRO A 287 3.61 1.93 8.07
CA PRO A 287 2.21 2.07 7.71
C PRO A 287 1.94 1.62 6.27
N ASN A 288 0.84 0.90 6.08
CA ASN A 288 0.38 0.54 4.74
C ASN A 288 0.09 1.82 3.92
N ARG A 289 0.42 1.77 2.63
CA ARG A 289 0.11 2.80 1.63
C ARG A 289 0.02 2.17 0.24
N ILE A 290 -0.53 2.89 -0.72
CA ILE A 290 -0.61 2.40 -2.10
C ILE A 290 0.80 2.08 -2.62
N GLY A 291 0.99 0.84 -3.07
CA GLY A 291 2.28 0.30 -3.51
C GLY A 291 3.15 -0.34 -2.42
N GLN A 292 2.80 -0.18 -1.14
CA GLN A 292 3.47 -0.78 0.01
C GLN A 292 2.42 -1.26 1.02
N GLY A 293 1.85 -2.43 0.75
CA GLY A 293 0.74 -3.02 1.51
C GLY A 293 1.12 -4.27 2.30
N ILE A 294 0.11 -5.10 2.55
CA ILE A 294 0.19 -6.30 3.37
C ILE A 294 1.10 -7.39 2.78
N GLU A 295 1.45 -7.29 1.50
CA GLU A 295 2.31 -8.26 0.80
C GLU A 295 3.71 -8.30 1.43
N PHE A 296 4.20 -7.14 1.88
CA PHE A 296 5.47 -7.01 2.57
C PHE A 296 5.39 -7.51 4.02
N ASP A 297 4.26 -7.26 4.70
CA ASP A 297 4.01 -7.83 6.04
C ASP A 297 4.02 -9.37 6.00
N TYR A 298 3.37 -9.97 5.00
CA TYR A 298 3.40 -11.41 4.75
C TYR A 298 4.83 -11.95 4.66
N CYS A 299 5.70 -11.25 3.93
CA CYS A 299 7.11 -11.64 3.79
C CYS A 299 7.85 -11.56 5.13
N CYS A 300 7.67 -10.48 5.90
CA CYS A 300 8.30 -10.31 7.22
C CYS A 300 7.82 -11.34 8.24
N VAL A 301 6.53 -11.69 8.26
CA VAL A 301 5.98 -12.76 9.11
C VAL A 301 6.60 -14.11 8.76
N HIS A 302 6.70 -14.43 7.47
CA HIS A 302 7.33 -15.67 7.02
C HIS A 302 8.84 -15.72 7.35
N ALA A 303 9.55 -14.58 7.31
CA ALA A 303 10.93 -14.50 7.79
C ALA A 303 11.03 -14.81 9.28
N ALA A 304 10.19 -14.19 10.12
CA ALA A 304 10.23 -14.41 11.57
C ALA A 304 10.02 -15.88 11.93
N MET A 305 9.04 -16.54 11.29
CA MET A 305 8.82 -17.98 11.43
C MET A 305 10.04 -18.82 11.03
N THR A 306 10.74 -18.39 9.97
CA THR A 306 11.89 -19.12 9.40
C THR A 306 13.13 -18.96 10.27
N VAL A 307 13.42 -17.75 10.73
CA VAL A 307 14.51 -17.47 11.67
C VAL A 307 14.36 -18.31 12.94
N ARG A 308 13.13 -18.36 13.49
CA ARG A 308 12.79 -19.21 14.66
C ARG A 308 13.04 -20.69 14.39
N ALA A 309 12.55 -21.19 13.26
CA ALA A 309 12.75 -22.58 12.86
C ALA A 309 14.24 -22.92 12.64
N ALA A 310 15.06 -21.94 12.27
CA ALA A 310 16.51 -22.06 12.11
C ALA A 310 17.30 -21.92 13.43
N GLY A 311 16.61 -21.93 14.58
CA GLY A 311 17.24 -21.94 15.91
C GLY A 311 17.78 -20.59 16.38
N ARG A 312 17.35 -19.49 15.74
CA ARG A 312 17.73 -18.11 16.06
C ARG A 312 16.54 -17.37 16.65
N ASP A 313 16.81 -16.30 17.38
CA ASP A 313 15.76 -15.40 17.83
C ASP A 313 15.35 -14.44 16.69
N ALA A 314 14.09 -14.46 16.31
CA ALA A 314 13.52 -13.47 15.40
C ALA A 314 13.18 -12.19 16.17
N VAL A 315 13.76 -11.07 15.75
CA VAL A 315 13.47 -9.75 16.31
C VAL A 315 12.75 -8.91 15.27
N MET A 316 11.49 -8.55 15.49
CA MET A 316 10.70 -7.73 14.58
C MET A 316 10.77 -6.26 15.00
N VAL A 317 10.99 -5.35 14.03
CA VAL A 317 10.82 -3.91 14.22
C VAL A 317 9.79 -3.40 13.23
N ASN A 318 8.65 -2.90 13.71
CA ASN A 318 7.60 -2.34 12.86
C ASN A 318 6.65 -1.45 13.67
N CYS A 319 5.94 -0.53 13.02
CA CYS A 319 5.02 0.42 13.67
C CYS A 319 3.58 0.39 13.12
N ASN A 320 3.21 -0.61 12.34
CA ASN A 320 1.86 -0.73 11.79
C ASN A 320 0.95 -1.57 12.69
N PRO A 321 -0.09 -0.98 13.31
CA PRO A 321 -0.95 -1.70 14.26
C PRO A 321 -1.90 -2.71 13.60
N GLU A 322 -2.11 -2.63 12.28
CA GLU A 322 -3.03 -3.50 11.55
C GLU A 322 -2.42 -4.87 11.20
N THR A 323 -1.10 -5.03 11.42
CA THR A 323 -0.32 -6.12 10.85
C THR A 323 -0.11 -7.31 11.77
N VAL A 324 0.19 -8.46 11.15
CA VAL A 324 0.53 -9.70 11.88
C VAL A 324 1.99 -9.65 12.34
N SER A 325 2.88 -8.93 11.65
CA SER A 325 4.27 -8.76 12.13
C SER A 325 4.34 -8.08 13.49
N THR A 326 3.44 -7.15 13.79
CA THR A 326 3.34 -6.49 15.11
C THR A 326 2.49 -7.28 16.10
N ASP A 327 2.19 -8.55 15.84
CA ASP A 327 1.71 -9.47 16.85
C ASP A 327 2.88 -10.05 17.64
N TYR A 328 2.81 -10.02 18.97
CA TYR A 328 3.87 -10.50 19.84
C TYR A 328 4.06 -12.02 19.74
N ASP A 329 3.09 -12.77 19.21
CA ASP A 329 3.21 -14.23 18.97
C ASP A 329 4.09 -14.54 17.72
N THR A 330 4.28 -13.58 16.83
CA THR A 330 4.98 -13.77 15.54
C THR A 330 6.50 -13.92 15.69
N SER A 331 7.10 -13.12 16.56
CA SER A 331 8.56 -13.02 16.74
C SER A 331 8.96 -13.34 18.18
N ASP A 332 10.23 -13.65 18.43
CA ASP A 332 10.70 -13.87 19.80
C ASP A 332 10.83 -12.56 20.57
N ARG A 333 11.03 -11.44 19.86
CA ARG A 333 10.98 -10.06 20.38
C ARG A 333 10.42 -9.09 19.35
N LEU A 334 9.43 -8.31 19.76
CA LEU A 334 8.79 -7.26 18.97
C LEU A 334 9.16 -5.89 19.53
N TYR A 335 9.70 -5.03 18.68
CA TYR A 335 9.92 -3.61 18.93
C TYR A 335 8.92 -2.81 18.11
N PHE A 336 7.96 -2.17 18.78
CA PHE A 336 6.96 -1.33 18.15
C PHE A 336 7.49 0.09 18.01
N GLU A 337 8.41 0.24 17.07
CA GLU A 337 9.24 1.43 16.90
C GLU A 337 9.12 2.01 15.48
N PRO A 338 9.32 3.33 15.32
CA PRO A 338 9.46 3.95 14.00
C PRO A 338 10.61 3.30 13.21
N LEU A 339 10.41 3.17 11.89
CA LEU A 339 11.45 2.67 10.99
C LEU A 339 12.37 3.81 10.53
N THR A 340 13.03 4.45 11.49
CA THR A 340 14.07 5.45 11.23
C THR A 340 15.44 4.86 11.52
N LEU A 341 16.49 5.43 10.92
CA LEU A 341 17.86 4.97 11.18
C LEU A 341 18.20 5.05 12.68
N GLU A 342 17.82 6.14 13.35
CA GLU A 342 18.08 6.34 14.78
C GLU A 342 17.38 5.28 15.64
N ASP A 343 16.09 5.06 15.41
CA ASP A 343 15.29 4.14 16.22
C ASP A 343 15.74 2.68 15.99
N VAL A 344 16.04 2.30 14.74
CA VAL A 344 16.56 0.96 14.42
C VAL A 344 17.95 0.75 15.01
N LEU A 345 18.86 1.73 14.94
CA LEU A 345 20.18 1.62 15.57
C LEU A 345 20.07 1.50 17.09
N GLY A 346 19.10 2.17 17.72
CA GLY A 346 18.80 1.99 19.14
C GLY A 346 18.41 0.56 19.50
N VAL A 347 17.65 -0.13 18.63
CA VAL A 347 17.34 -1.56 18.79
C VAL A 347 18.58 -2.43 18.57
N VAL A 348 19.37 -2.15 17.53
CA VAL A 348 20.62 -2.87 17.21
C VAL A 348 21.62 -2.80 18.36
N GLU A 349 21.75 -1.67 19.06
CA GLU A 349 22.63 -1.52 20.22
C GLU A 349 22.31 -2.53 21.34
N VAL A 350 21.01 -2.75 21.58
CA VAL A 350 20.50 -3.66 22.61
C VAL A 350 20.59 -5.11 22.15
N GLU A 351 20.10 -5.41 20.95
CA GLU A 351 19.98 -6.78 20.43
C GLU A 351 21.29 -7.36 19.93
N ARG A 352 22.19 -6.52 19.39
CA ARG A 352 23.44 -6.93 18.74
C ARG A 352 23.22 -8.13 17.80
N PRO A 353 22.34 -7.99 16.80
CA PRO A 353 21.94 -9.11 15.94
C PRO A 353 23.11 -9.62 15.10
N GLU A 354 23.07 -10.89 14.71
CA GLU A 354 24.03 -11.45 13.74
C GLU A 354 23.87 -10.83 12.35
N GLY A 355 22.67 -10.32 12.06
CA GLY A 355 22.40 -9.51 10.89
C GLY A 355 20.95 -9.05 10.80
N VAL A 356 20.69 -8.23 9.78
CA VAL A 356 19.40 -7.56 9.55
C VAL A 356 18.87 -7.89 8.16
N ILE A 357 17.59 -8.22 8.07
CA ILE A 357 16.85 -8.40 6.81
C ILE A 357 16.10 -7.09 6.51
N VAL A 358 16.43 -6.47 5.38
CA VAL A 358 15.86 -5.19 4.91
C VAL A 358 15.04 -5.34 3.63
N GLN A 359 15.09 -6.49 2.97
CA GLN A 359 14.57 -6.71 1.62
C GLN A 359 13.09 -7.14 1.60
N PHE A 360 12.47 -7.38 2.75
CA PHE A 360 11.10 -7.90 2.86
C PHE A 360 10.06 -6.85 3.21
N GLY A 361 10.44 -5.76 3.89
CA GLY A 361 9.51 -4.70 4.31
C GLY A 361 9.25 -3.62 3.26
N GLY A 362 9.56 -3.85 1.98
CA GLY A 362 9.39 -2.84 0.93
C GLY A 362 10.40 -1.70 1.04
N GLN A 363 10.02 -0.48 0.62
CA GLN A 363 11.00 0.60 0.45
C GLN A 363 11.53 1.19 1.75
N THR A 364 10.69 1.27 2.78
CA THR A 364 11.07 1.90 4.05
C THR A 364 12.38 1.32 4.62
N PRO A 365 12.54 0.00 4.81
CA PRO A 365 13.81 -0.55 5.29
C PRO A 365 14.95 -0.50 4.26
N LEU A 366 14.66 -0.50 2.94
CA LEU A 366 15.69 -0.38 1.92
C LEU A 366 16.40 0.98 1.97
N ARG A 367 15.66 2.06 2.25
CA ARG A 367 16.23 3.40 2.46
C ARG A 367 17.18 3.45 3.66
N LEU A 368 17.00 2.56 4.64
CA LEU A 368 17.86 2.49 5.82
C LEU A 368 19.11 1.62 5.58
N ALA A 369 19.13 0.79 4.55
CA ALA A 369 20.14 -0.25 4.35
C ALA A 369 21.57 0.33 4.28
N ALA A 370 21.75 1.45 3.55
CA ALA A 370 23.04 2.12 3.47
C ALA A 370 23.50 2.68 4.83
N GLY A 371 22.63 3.41 5.53
CA GLY A 371 22.95 3.96 6.85
C GLY A 371 23.23 2.88 7.91
N LEU A 372 22.56 1.74 7.84
CA LEU A 372 22.82 0.59 8.70
C LEU A 372 24.18 -0.06 8.37
N ALA A 373 24.48 -0.25 7.09
CA ALA A 373 25.78 -0.80 6.66
C ALA A 373 26.94 0.14 7.05
N ASP A 374 26.78 1.45 6.88
CA ASP A 374 27.76 2.47 7.29
C ASP A 374 28.00 2.47 8.81
N ALA A 375 26.96 2.15 9.60
CA ALA A 375 27.06 1.95 11.04
C ALA A 375 27.68 0.58 11.43
N GLY A 376 28.09 -0.23 10.46
CA GLY A 376 28.72 -1.54 10.68
C GLY A 376 27.73 -2.67 10.98
N VAL A 377 26.44 -2.47 10.71
CA VAL A 377 25.41 -3.48 10.92
C VAL A 377 25.39 -4.48 9.76
N PRO A 378 25.53 -5.80 10.01
CA PRO A 378 25.53 -6.79 8.93
C PRO A 378 24.15 -6.88 8.26
N ILE A 379 24.10 -6.62 6.95
CA ILE A 379 22.88 -6.84 6.14
C ILE A 379 22.93 -8.27 5.59
N LEU A 380 21.91 -9.08 5.88
CA LEU A 380 21.79 -10.45 5.37
C LEU A 380 21.16 -10.46 3.98
N GLY A 381 21.49 -11.45 3.14
CA GLY A 381 20.95 -11.57 1.79
C GLY A 381 21.65 -10.68 0.76
N THR A 382 20.90 -10.20 -0.23
CA THR A 382 21.41 -9.28 -1.26
C THR A 382 22.05 -8.05 -0.62
N GLY A 383 23.30 -7.76 -0.98
CA GLY A 383 24.05 -6.62 -0.46
C GLY A 383 23.51 -5.26 -0.92
N VAL A 384 23.80 -4.21 -0.14
CA VAL A 384 23.33 -2.83 -0.38
C VAL A 384 23.75 -2.31 -1.77
N ASP A 385 24.99 -2.57 -2.18
CA ASP A 385 25.49 -2.13 -3.49
C ASP A 385 24.74 -2.77 -4.67
N ALA A 386 24.29 -4.02 -4.51
CA ALA A 386 23.52 -4.71 -5.54
C ALA A 386 22.09 -4.15 -5.65
N ILE A 387 21.50 -3.75 -4.52
CA ILE A 387 20.20 -3.05 -4.48
C ILE A 387 20.33 -1.70 -5.19
N ASP A 388 21.35 -0.90 -4.83
CA ASP A 388 21.61 0.41 -5.43
C ASP A 388 21.93 0.30 -6.94
N LEU A 389 22.69 -0.73 -7.36
CA LEU A 389 23.01 -0.97 -8.77
C LEU A 389 21.75 -1.20 -9.60
N ALA A 390 20.74 -1.89 -9.05
CA ALA A 390 19.50 -2.19 -9.74
C ALA A 390 18.54 -0.99 -9.78
N GLU A 391 18.55 -0.14 -8.76
CA GLU A 391 17.74 1.10 -8.70
C GLU A 391 18.34 2.25 -9.54
N ASP A 392 19.68 2.32 -9.65
CA ASP A 392 20.37 3.36 -10.44
C ASP A 392 20.42 2.99 -11.94
N ARG A 393 19.67 3.74 -12.76
CA ARG A 393 19.59 3.51 -14.21
C ARG A 393 20.94 3.65 -14.94
N GLY A 394 21.81 4.53 -14.46
CA GLY A 394 23.15 4.76 -15.01
C GLY A 394 24.11 3.59 -14.72
N ARG A 395 23.93 2.89 -13.60
CA ARG A 395 24.67 1.67 -13.25
C ARG A 395 24.04 0.40 -13.86
N PHE A 396 22.72 0.36 -13.95
CA PHE A 396 21.97 -0.79 -14.46
C PHE A 396 22.12 -0.95 -15.98
N SER A 397 22.13 0.14 -16.75
CA SER A 397 22.20 0.05 -18.22
C SER A 397 23.49 -0.60 -18.74
N PRO A 398 24.70 -0.24 -18.24
CA PRO A 398 25.93 -0.96 -18.59
C PRO A 398 25.91 -2.45 -18.21
N LEU A 399 25.19 -2.81 -17.15
CA LEU A 399 25.00 -4.22 -16.80
C LEU A 399 24.16 -4.95 -17.86
N LEU A 400 23.05 -4.35 -18.30
CA LEU A 400 22.21 -4.91 -19.37
C LEU A 400 22.99 -5.10 -20.67
N GLU A 401 23.78 -4.10 -21.07
CA GLU A 401 24.64 -4.17 -22.26
C GLU A 401 25.64 -5.33 -22.18
N ARG A 402 26.28 -5.52 -21.02
CA ARG A 402 27.21 -6.65 -20.78
C ARG A 402 26.53 -8.01 -20.88
N LEU A 403 25.25 -8.09 -20.48
CA LEU A 403 24.46 -9.32 -20.55
C LEU A 403 23.81 -9.52 -21.93
N GLY A 404 23.95 -8.56 -22.86
CA GLY A 404 23.27 -8.59 -24.15
C GLY A 404 21.75 -8.42 -24.04
N LEU A 405 21.27 -7.89 -22.93
CA LEU A 405 19.85 -7.64 -22.67
C LEU A 405 19.46 -6.25 -23.16
N ARG A 406 18.26 -6.16 -23.73
CA ARG A 406 17.73 -4.90 -24.25
C ARG A 406 16.93 -4.17 -23.18
N ALA A 407 17.06 -2.86 -23.12
CA ALA A 407 16.15 -1.97 -22.41
C ALA A 407 15.50 -1.01 -23.41
N PRO A 408 14.32 -0.43 -23.07
CA PRO A 408 13.80 0.69 -23.83
C PRO A 408 14.84 1.81 -23.93
N PRO A 409 14.98 2.47 -25.10
CA PRO A 409 15.82 3.66 -25.21
C PRO A 409 15.47 4.66 -24.12
N TRP A 410 16.48 5.24 -23.46
CA TRP A 410 16.26 6.19 -22.37
C TRP A 410 17.27 7.35 -22.40
N ALA A 411 16.96 8.42 -21.70
CA ALA A 411 17.86 9.54 -21.45
C ALA A 411 17.54 10.23 -20.12
N THR A 412 18.50 10.98 -19.58
CA THR A 412 18.27 11.93 -18.49
C THR A 412 18.36 13.36 -18.97
N ALA A 413 17.61 14.24 -18.32
CA ALA A 413 17.67 15.68 -18.52
C ALA A 413 17.55 16.42 -17.20
N ARG A 414 18.22 17.57 -17.09
CA ARG A 414 18.16 18.47 -15.91
C ARG A 414 17.60 19.85 -16.24
N SER A 415 17.09 20.00 -17.46
CA SER A 415 16.49 21.25 -17.94
C SER A 415 15.46 20.95 -19.02
N VAL A 416 14.51 21.85 -19.21
CA VAL A 416 13.48 21.73 -20.25
C VAL A 416 14.10 21.61 -21.64
N GLN A 417 15.09 22.44 -21.95
CA GLN A 417 15.80 22.42 -23.22
C GLN A 417 16.56 21.09 -23.42
N GLY A 418 17.20 20.59 -22.36
CA GLY A 418 17.87 19.29 -22.37
C GLY A 418 16.89 18.13 -22.60
N ALA A 419 15.71 18.18 -21.99
CA ALA A 419 14.68 17.16 -22.13
C ALA A 419 14.09 17.11 -23.54
N VAL A 420 13.85 18.27 -24.16
CA VAL A 420 13.38 18.36 -25.56
C VAL A 420 14.47 17.89 -26.55
N ALA A 421 15.74 18.17 -26.29
CA ALA A 421 16.82 17.64 -27.12
C ALA A 421 16.97 16.12 -26.96
N ALA A 422 16.82 15.61 -25.74
CA ALA A 422 16.87 14.18 -25.44
C ALA A 422 15.68 13.42 -26.04
N SER A 423 14.48 14.00 -26.03
CA SER A 423 13.26 13.37 -26.57
C SER A 423 13.38 13.05 -28.06
N ALA A 424 14.06 13.89 -28.84
CA ALA A 424 14.32 13.64 -30.26
C ALA A 424 15.19 12.40 -30.51
N ARG A 425 16.04 12.02 -29.55
CA ARG A 425 16.88 10.81 -29.65
C ARG A 425 16.15 9.56 -29.17
N VAL A 426 15.35 9.68 -28.11
CA VAL A 426 14.63 8.56 -27.49
C VAL A 426 13.40 8.18 -28.33
N GLY A 427 12.67 9.18 -28.83
CA GLY A 427 11.45 9.03 -29.63
C GLY A 427 10.18 8.96 -28.78
N PHE A 428 9.12 9.64 -29.24
CA PHE A 428 7.79 9.60 -28.62
C PHE A 428 7.02 8.32 -28.99
N PRO A 429 6.04 7.89 -28.17
CA PRO A 429 5.70 8.45 -26.85
C PRO A 429 6.79 8.17 -25.79
N LEU A 430 6.85 9.03 -24.77
CA LEU A 430 7.81 8.96 -23.68
C LEU A 430 7.10 8.74 -22.35
N LEU A 431 7.66 7.85 -21.53
CA LEU A 431 7.38 7.76 -20.11
C LEU A 431 8.35 8.68 -19.37
N VAL A 432 7.83 9.76 -18.82
CA VAL A 432 8.62 10.76 -18.11
C VAL A 432 8.49 10.53 -16.62
N ARG A 433 9.61 10.49 -15.90
CA ARG A 433 9.63 10.30 -14.44
C ARG A 433 10.68 11.15 -13.74
N PRO A 434 10.39 11.66 -12.53
CA PRO A 434 11.42 12.21 -11.66
C PRO A 434 12.45 11.14 -11.25
N SER A 435 13.64 11.55 -10.84
CA SER A 435 14.59 10.66 -10.16
C SER A 435 14.10 10.29 -8.74
N TYR A 436 14.38 9.07 -8.27
CA TYR A 436 14.09 8.55 -6.92
C TYR A 436 12.62 8.60 -6.45
N VAL A 437 11.66 8.29 -7.34
CA VAL A 437 10.23 8.18 -6.98
C VAL A 437 9.70 6.75 -7.02
N LEU A 438 8.73 6.45 -6.15
CA LEU A 438 8.12 5.13 -5.97
C LEU A 438 6.73 5.03 -6.59
N GLY A 439 6.34 3.81 -6.98
CA GLY A 439 4.98 3.47 -7.39
C GLY A 439 4.44 4.31 -8.54
N GLY A 440 5.33 4.76 -9.42
CA GLY A 440 4.99 5.60 -10.55
C GLY A 440 4.70 7.07 -10.23
N ARG A 441 5.13 7.60 -9.07
CA ARG A 441 4.75 8.95 -8.65
C ARG A 441 5.18 10.02 -9.65
N ALA A 442 4.21 10.84 -10.04
CA ALA A 442 4.37 11.87 -11.08
C ALA A 442 4.93 11.30 -12.41
N MET A 443 4.71 10.02 -12.69
CA MET A 443 5.02 9.45 -14.00
C MET A 443 3.89 9.77 -14.96
N GLU A 444 4.24 10.25 -16.14
CA GLU A 444 3.26 10.53 -17.18
C GLU A 444 3.77 10.06 -18.54
N ILE A 445 2.85 9.50 -19.32
CA ILE A 445 3.09 9.19 -20.72
C ILE A 445 2.79 10.46 -21.53
N VAL A 446 3.81 11.02 -22.16
CA VAL A 446 3.70 12.18 -23.05
C VAL A 446 3.88 11.75 -24.51
N TYR A 447 3.02 12.25 -25.38
CA TYR A 447 2.95 11.81 -26.79
C TYR A 447 3.66 12.77 -27.75
N ASP A 448 3.92 14.00 -27.32
CA ASP A 448 4.53 15.04 -28.13
C ASP A 448 5.37 16.01 -27.28
N ALA A 449 6.08 16.91 -27.96
CA ALA A 449 6.96 17.88 -27.33
C ALA A 449 6.20 18.92 -26.47
N ASP A 450 4.96 19.25 -26.84
CA ASP A 450 4.14 20.19 -26.09
C ASP A 450 3.72 19.59 -24.74
N GLY A 451 3.27 18.33 -24.75
CA GLY A 451 2.95 17.57 -23.53
C GLY A 451 4.16 17.38 -22.62
N LEU A 452 5.35 17.14 -23.18
CA LEU A 452 6.60 17.12 -22.41
C LEU A 452 6.88 18.50 -21.77
N GLY A 453 6.70 19.58 -22.52
CA GLY A 453 6.88 20.95 -22.01
C GLY A 453 5.90 21.32 -20.90
N ASP A 454 4.64 20.90 -21.01
CA ASP A 454 3.62 21.05 -19.96
C ASP A 454 3.98 20.26 -18.70
N TYR A 455 4.36 18.99 -18.86
CA TYR A 455 4.79 18.15 -17.74
C TYR A 455 5.94 18.77 -16.96
N LEU A 456 7.01 19.21 -17.66
CA LEU A 456 8.21 19.76 -17.02
C LEU A 456 7.95 21.10 -16.31
N ARG A 457 7.01 21.92 -16.81
CA ARG A 457 6.57 23.15 -16.14
C ARG A 457 5.80 22.86 -14.86
N ARG A 458 4.90 21.86 -14.87
CA ARG A 458 4.12 21.48 -13.68
C ARG A 458 4.97 20.81 -12.60
N THR A 459 5.98 20.03 -13.00
CA THR A 459 6.81 19.24 -12.08
C THR A 459 8.07 19.96 -11.60
N GLY A 460 8.29 21.21 -12.03
CA GLY A 460 9.38 22.03 -11.51
C GLY A 460 10.78 21.60 -11.99
N ALA A 461 10.92 21.05 -13.20
CA ALA A 461 12.23 20.68 -13.77
C ALA A 461 13.20 21.87 -13.94
N ALA A 462 12.78 23.10 -13.61
CA ALA A 462 13.62 24.28 -13.48
C ALA A 462 14.51 24.27 -12.22
N ASP A 463 14.27 23.38 -11.25
CA ASP A 463 15.01 23.30 -9.98
C ASP A 463 16.29 22.45 -10.07
N GLY A 464 16.70 22.05 -11.27
CA GLY A 464 17.95 21.29 -11.52
C GLY A 464 17.89 19.80 -11.15
N ARG A 465 16.71 19.28 -10.79
CA ARG A 465 16.49 17.84 -10.55
C ARG A 465 16.56 17.05 -11.85
N GLU A 466 17.06 15.83 -11.76
CA GLU A 466 17.19 14.93 -12.91
C GLU A 466 15.86 14.25 -13.23
N THR A 467 15.46 14.33 -14.50
CA THR A 467 14.27 13.72 -15.07
C THR A 467 14.69 12.61 -16.04
N PHE A 468 14.10 11.43 -15.91
CA PHE A 468 14.27 10.32 -16.84
C PHE A 468 13.21 10.37 -17.93
N LEU A 469 13.65 10.05 -19.14
CA LEU A 469 12.86 9.99 -20.36
C LEU A 469 13.06 8.59 -20.94
N ASP A 470 12.12 7.69 -20.70
CA ASP A 470 12.15 6.32 -21.25
C ASP A 470 11.19 6.26 -22.45
N ARG A 471 11.59 5.57 -23.53
CA ARG A 471 10.68 5.31 -24.65
C ARG A 471 9.54 4.43 -24.17
N PHE A 472 8.32 4.91 -24.32
CA PHE A 472 7.13 4.14 -23.96
C PHE A 472 6.84 3.10 -25.05
N LEU A 473 6.71 1.84 -24.65
CA LEU A 473 6.46 0.71 -25.54
C LEU A 473 4.95 0.45 -25.62
N GLU A 474 4.25 1.18 -26.49
CA GLU A 474 2.80 1.00 -26.70
C GLU A 474 2.45 -0.42 -27.15
N ASN A 475 1.30 -0.95 -26.70
CA ASN A 475 0.81 -2.29 -27.03
C ASN A 475 1.79 -3.43 -26.65
N ALA A 476 2.71 -3.20 -25.71
CA ALA A 476 3.60 -4.24 -25.23
C ALA A 476 2.92 -5.09 -24.16
N ILE A 477 3.23 -6.40 -24.14
CA ILE A 477 2.80 -7.29 -23.06
C ILE A 477 3.77 -7.11 -21.90
N GLU A 478 3.27 -6.77 -20.72
CA GLU A 478 4.08 -6.71 -19.50
C GLU A 478 4.14 -8.07 -18.80
N VAL A 479 5.32 -8.41 -18.27
CA VAL A 479 5.61 -9.67 -17.60
C VAL A 479 6.38 -9.43 -16.32
N ASP A 480 5.88 -9.95 -15.21
CA ASP A 480 6.60 -10.04 -13.94
C ASP A 480 7.20 -11.44 -13.76
N VAL A 481 8.41 -11.50 -13.22
CA VAL A 481 9.07 -12.76 -12.87
C VAL A 481 9.61 -12.69 -11.46
N ASP A 482 9.11 -13.57 -10.59
CA ASP A 482 9.69 -13.77 -9.26
C ASP A 482 10.65 -14.97 -9.29
N ALA A 483 11.83 -14.81 -8.70
CA ALA A 483 12.86 -15.85 -8.64
C ALA A 483 13.59 -15.86 -7.28
N LEU A 484 14.14 -17.03 -6.93
CA LEU A 484 15.05 -17.22 -5.81
C LEU A 484 16.48 -17.36 -6.33
N CYS A 485 17.45 -16.76 -5.65
CA CYS A 485 18.87 -16.89 -5.98
C CYS A 485 19.70 -17.07 -4.71
N ASP A 486 20.70 -17.95 -4.75
CA ASP A 486 21.65 -18.20 -3.65
C ASP A 486 23.06 -17.63 -3.94
N GLY A 487 23.16 -16.74 -4.92
CA GLY A 487 24.40 -16.15 -5.43
C GLY A 487 25.10 -16.99 -6.51
N HIS A 488 24.70 -18.25 -6.70
CA HIS A 488 25.31 -19.14 -7.70
C HIS A 488 24.31 -19.79 -8.65
N ARG A 489 23.10 -20.04 -8.16
CA ARG A 489 21.99 -20.64 -8.90
C ARG A 489 20.76 -19.79 -8.74
N VAL A 490 19.85 -19.92 -9.71
CA VAL A 490 18.57 -19.23 -9.74
C VAL A 490 17.48 -20.26 -9.95
N TRP A 491 16.36 -20.08 -9.26
CA TRP A 491 15.16 -20.88 -9.43
C TRP A 491 13.98 -19.95 -9.73
N ILE A 492 13.39 -20.08 -10.91
CA ILE A 492 12.28 -19.24 -11.36
C ILE A 492 11.00 -19.71 -10.69
N CYS A 493 10.45 -18.88 -9.81
CA CYS A 493 9.27 -19.20 -9.00
C CYS A 493 7.97 -19.13 -9.82
N GLY A 494 7.83 -18.09 -10.63
CA GLY A 494 6.64 -17.83 -11.41
C GLY A 494 6.88 -16.75 -12.45
N ILE A 495 6.32 -16.95 -13.64
CA ILE A 495 6.27 -15.94 -14.70
C ILE A 495 4.80 -15.53 -14.81
N MET A 496 4.53 -14.25 -14.64
CA MET A 496 3.19 -13.69 -14.59
C MET A 496 3.02 -12.77 -15.79
N GLN A 497 2.01 -13.04 -16.61
CA GLN A 497 1.68 -12.18 -17.73
C GLN A 497 0.55 -11.23 -17.32
N HIS A 498 0.72 -9.94 -17.56
CA HIS A 498 -0.34 -8.97 -17.31
C HIS A 498 -1.45 -9.09 -18.36
N VAL A 499 -2.68 -8.78 -17.95
CA VAL A 499 -3.81 -8.68 -18.87
C VAL A 499 -3.77 -7.32 -19.55
N GLU A 500 -3.57 -6.25 -18.79
CA GLU A 500 -3.32 -4.90 -19.29
C GLU A 500 -1.96 -4.82 -20.01
N GLU A 501 -1.89 -3.89 -20.96
CA GLU A 501 -0.65 -3.58 -21.68
C GLU A 501 0.30 -2.72 -20.85
N ALA A 502 1.59 -2.76 -21.20
CA ALA A 502 2.61 -1.95 -20.57
C ALA A 502 2.21 -0.47 -20.59
N GLY A 503 2.29 0.18 -19.43
CA GLY A 503 1.81 1.55 -19.23
C GLY A 503 0.64 1.67 -18.27
N VAL A 504 -0.05 0.56 -18.00
CA VAL A 504 -0.75 0.37 -16.73
C VAL A 504 0.23 -0.22 -15.73
N HIS A 505 0.37 0.41 -14.57
CA HIS A 505 1.32 -0.03 -13.56
C HIS A 505 1.00 -1.46 -13.07
N SER A 506 2.02 -2.32 -12.94
CA SER A 506 1.91 -3.73 -12.50
C SER A 506 1.04 -4.00 -11.27
N GLY A 507 1.04 -3.05 -10.32
CA GLY A 507 0.18 -3.09 -9.14
C GLY A 507 -1.32 -3.00 -9.43
N ASP A 508 -1.72 -2.23 -10.45
CA ASP A 508 -3.11 -2.02 -10.86
C ASP A 508 -3.57 -2.99 -11.95
N SER A 509 -2.62 -3.67 -12.61
CA SER A 509 -2.91 -4.69 -13.61
C SER A 509 -3.43 -5.98 -12.96
N ALA A 510 -4.33 -6.64 -13.67
CA ALA A 510 -4.56 -8.06 -13.50
C ALA A 510 -3.36 -8.83 -14.07
N CYS A 511 -2.99 -9.94 -13.43
CA CYS A 511 -1.93 -10.80 -13.95
C CYS A 511 -2.27 -12.28 -13.82
N VAL A 512 -1.67 -13.08 -14.70
CA VAL A 512 -2.01 -14.48 -14.93
C VAL A 512 -0.79 -15.36 -14.76
N LEU A 513 -0.93 -16.41 -13.97
CA LEU A 513 0.08 -17.46 -13.78
C LEU A 513 -0.57 -18.84 -14.04
N PRO A 514 -0.05 -19.65 -14.97
CA PRO A 514 1.03 -19.35 -15.91
C PRO A 514 0.60 -18.36 -17.03
N PRO A 515 1.54 -17.80 -17.80
CA PRO A 515 1.24 -16.94 -18.94
C PRO A 515 0.31 -17.64 -19.95
N HIS A 516 -0.71 -16.94 -20.43
CA HIS A 516 -1.76 -17.56 -21.25
C HIS A 516 -1.55 -17.38 -22.76
N SER A 517 -0.71 -16.43 -23.20
CA SER A 517 -0.46 -16.17 -24.63
C SER A 517 1.00 -16.21 -25.06
N LEU A 518 1.95 -16.41 -24.13
CA LEU A 518 3.38 -16.45 -24.45
C LEU A 518 3.84 -17.83 -24.92
N GLY A 519 4.60 -17.87 -26.01
CA GLY A 519 5.17 -19.10 -26.57
C GLY A 519 6.41 -19.60 -25.82
N GLY A 520 6.77 -20.88 -26.04
CA GLY A 520 7.89 -21.53 -25.34
C GLY A 520 9.26 -20.88 -25.56
N GLU A 521 9.52 -20.33 -26.74
CA GLU A 521 10.78 -19.62 -27.05
C GLU A 521 10.92 -18.34 -26.22
N MET A 522 9.88 -17.51 -26.19
CA MET A 522 9.84 -16.28 -25.39
C MET A 522 9.95 -16.58 -23.88
N LEU A 523 9.27 -17.63 -23.41
CA LEU A 523 9.40 -18.06 -22.01
C LEU A 523 10.83 -18.52 -21.67
N ALA A 524 11.53 -19.16 -22.60
CA ALA A 524 12.92 -19.55 -22.40
C ALA A 524 13.85 -18.33 -22.36
N GLU A 525 13.61 -17.34 -23.22
CA GLU A 525 14.34 -16.06 -23.22
C GLU A 525 14.17 -15.30 -21.90
N ILE A 526 12.93 -15.18 -21.41
CA ILE A 526 12.61 -14.56 -20.12
C ILE A 526 13.35 -15.24 -18.96
N ARG A 527 13.37 -16.59 -18.96
CA ARG A 527 14.10 -17.37 -17.93
C ARG A 527 15.59 -17.07 -17.98
N ALA A 528 16.21 -17.18 -19.16
CA ALA A 528 17.64 -16.94 -19.33
C ALA A 528 18.03 -15.50 -18.93
N ALA A 529 17.22 -14.50 -19.30
CA ALA A 529 17.42 -13.11 -18.92
C ALA A 529 17.34 -12.90 -17.41
N THR A 530 16.32 -13.50 -16.76
CA THR A 530 16.13 -13.43 -15.31
C THR A 530 17.31 -14.09 -14.56
N GLU A 531 17.73 -15.27 -15.00
CA GLU A 531 18.86 -15.99 -14.41
C GLU A 531 20.16 -15.18 -14.54
N GLY A 532 20.44 -14.66 -15.73
CA GLY A 532 21.61 -13.83 -15.99
C GLY A 532 21.65 -12.56 -15.13
N LEU A 533 20.51 -11.87 -15.00
CA LEU A 533 20.38 -10.67 -14.17
C LEU A 533 20.60 -10.98 -12.69
N ALA A 534 19.91 -11.99 -12.16
CA ALA A 534 20.00 -12.34 -10.74
C ALA A 534 21.44 -12.71 -10.33
N LEU A 535 22.14 -13.48 -11.17
CA LEU A 535 23.54 -13.84 -10.93
C LEU A 535 24.48 -12.64 -11.06
N ALA A 536 24.28 -11.78 -12.06
CA ALA A 536 25.15 -10.63 -12.27
C ALA A 536 24.98 -9.53 -11.21
N LEU A 537 23.78 -9.44 -10.62
CA LEU A 537 23.50 -8.61 -9.45
C LEU A 537 24.02 -9.23 -8.14
N GLY A 538 24.36 -10.53 -8.12
CA GLY A 538 24.77 -11.23 -6.90
C GLY A 538 23.62 -11.37 -5.89
N VAL A 539 22.40 -11.61 -6.37
CA VAL A 539 21.21 -11.74 -5.52
C VAL A 539 21.36 -12.91 -4.56
N VAL A 540 20.99 -12.70 -3.29
CA VAL A 540 20.82 -13.76 -2.29
C VAL A 540 19.45 -13.57 -1.62
N GLY A 541 18.51 -14.46 -1.91
CA GLY A 541 17.11 -14.34 -1.52
C GLY A 541 16.19 -14.18 -2.72
N LEU A 542 15.26 -13.22 -2.65
CA LEU A 542 14.28 -12.93 -3.72
C LEU A 542 14.79 -11.88 -4.69
N VAL A 543 14.40 -12.03 -5.95
CA VAL A 543 14.44 -10.98 -6.97
C VAL A 543 13.17 -11.03 -7.80
N ASN A 544 12.69 -9.85 -8.16
CA ASN A 544 11.65 -9.65 -9.15
C ASN A 544 12.23 -8.95 -10.38
N VAL A 545 11.89 -9.41 -11.58
CA VAL A 545 12.30 -8.78 -12.84
C VAL A 545 11.06 -8.52 -13.68
N GLN A 546 10.95 -7.29 -14.19
CA GLN A 546 9.87 -6.86 -15.05
C GLN A 546 10.35 -6.72 -16.49
N PHE A 547 9.55 -7.25 -17.42
CA PHE A 547 9.83 -7.22 -18.84
C PHE A 547 8.64 -6.65 -19.63
N ALA A 548 8.93 -6.06 -20.78
CA ALA A 548 7.98 -5.74 -21.82
C ALA A 548 8.30 -6.56 -23.08
N ILE A 549 7.28 -7.13 -23.71
CA ILE A 549 7.40 -7.82 -25.00
C ILE A 549 6.74 -6.94 -26.05
N HIS A 550 7.54 -6.42 -26.97
CA HIS A 550 7.07 -5.53 -28.02
C HIS A 550 7.59 -6.00 -29.37
N ALA A 551 6.69 -6.14 -30.36
CA ALA A 551 7.01 -6.65 -31.70
C ALA A 551 7.78 -8.00 -31.72
N GLY A 552 7.53 -8.85 -30.72
CA GLY A 552 8.20 -10.15 -30.58
C GLY A 552 9.59 -10.09 -29.94
N GLU A 553 10.04 -8.92 -29.48
CA GLU A 553 11.34 -8.73 -28.82
C GLU A 553 11.14 -8.48 -27.31
N LEU A 554 12.06 -9.01 -26.48
CA LEU A 554 12.06 -8.85 -25.03
C LEU A 554 12.85 -7.61 -24.61
N PHE A 555 12.26 -6.78 -23.76
CA PHE A 555 12.88 -5.61 -23.15
C PHE A 555 12.80 -5.69 -21.63
N VAL A 556 13.91 -5.42 -20.94
CA VAL A 556 13.97 -5.29 -19.49
C VAL A 556 13.46 -3.92 -19.08
N ILE A 557 12.47 -3.88 -18.20
CA ILE A 557 11.95 -2.65 -17.60
C ILE A 557 12.80 -2.31 -16.38
N GLU A 558 12.79 -3.19 -15.38
CA GLU A 558 13.50 -3.04 -14.11
C GLU A 558 13.80 -4.40 -13.45
N ALA A 559 14.73 -4.39 -12.50
CA ALA A 559 14.99 -5.52 -11.61
C ALA A 559 14.97 -5.03 -10.15
N ASN A 560 14.29 -5.77 -9.29
CA ASN A 560 14.07 -5.47 -7.89
C ASN A 560 14.68 -6.61 -7.06
N PRO A 561 15.94 -6.51 -6.58
CA PRO A 561 16.62 -7.60 -5.88
C PRO A 561 16.17 -7.69 -4.39
N ARG A 562 14.86 -7.82 -4.22
CA ARG A 562 14.09 -7.80 -2.97
C ARG A 562 12.78 -8.57 -3.15
N ALA A 563 11.99 -8.69 -2.08
CA ALA A 563 10.63 -9.16 -2.21
C ALA A 563 9.78 -8.16 -3.04
N SER A 564 8.97 -8.69 -3.96
CA SER A 564 7.93 -7.96 -4.67
C SER A 564 6.57 -8.19 -4.03
N ARG A 565 5.59 -7.37 -4.41
CA ARG A 565 4.20 -7.54 -3.96
C ARG A 565 3.55 -8.83 -4.50
N THR A 566 4.08 -9.41 -5.58
CA THR A 566 3.56 -10.64 -6.19
C THR A 566 3.99 -11.91 -5.46
N VAL A 567 4.96 -11.84 -4.55
CA VAL A 567 5.48 -12.99 -3.80
C VAL A 567 4.38 -13.79 -3.09
N PRO A 568 3.42 -13.19 -2.35
CA PRO A 568 2.32 -13.93 -1.73
C PRO A 568 1.42 -14.61 -2.77
N PHE A 569 1.07 -13.91 -3.86
CA PHE A 569 0.26 -14.45 -4.95
C PHE A 569 0.92 -15.67 -5.59
N VAL A 570 2.19 -15.56 -6.00
CA VAL A 570 2.96 -16.67 -6.58
C VAL A 570 3.07 -17.82 -5.58
N SER A 571 3.37 -17.52 -4.31
CA SER A 571 3.47 -18.53 -3.25
C SER A 571 2.18 -19.34 -3.08
N LYS A 572 1.03 -18.66 -3.14
CA LYS A 572 -0.30 -19.30 -3.02
C LYS A 572 -0.67 -20.08 -4.28
N ALA A 573 -0.33 -19.58 -5.46
CA ALA A 573 -0.60 -20.28 -6.72
C ALA A 573 0.19 -21.60 -6.82
N ILE A 574 1.49 -21.59 -6.49
CA ILE A 574 2.35 -22.76 -6.66
C ILE A 574 2.43 -23.65 -5.40
N GLY A 575 1.88 -23.19 -4.27
CA GLY A 575 1.90 -23.92 -2.99
C GLY A 575 3.26 -23.94 -2.29
N ILE A 576 4.18 -23.02 -2.61
CA ILE A 576 5.52 -22.92 -2.01
C ILE A 576 5.66 -21.57 -1.30
N ALA A 577 6.05 -21.58 -0.03
CA ALA A 577 6.22 -20.37 0.76
C ALA A 577 7.53 -19.63 0.41
N LEU A 578 7.52 -18.85 -0.67
CA LEU A 578 8.74 -18.23 -1.24
C LEU A 578 9.49 -17.34 -0.25
N ALA A 579 8.81 -16.54 0.56
CA ALA A 579 9.45 -15.72 1.59
C ALA A 579 10.23 -16.55 2.64
N LYS A 580 9.75 -17.77 2.96
CA LYS A 580 10.49 -18.68 3.85
C LYS A 580 11.74 -19.22 3.17
N MET A 581 11.59 -19.64 1.91
CA MET A 581 12.71 -20.15 1.11
C MET A 581 13.80 -19.09 0.94
N ALA A 582 13.40 -17.86 0.62
CA ALA A 582 14.30 -16.72 0.52
C ALA A 582 15.02 -16.42 1.84
N CYS A 583 14.30 -16.45 2.97
CA CYS A 583 14.91 -16.24 4.28
C CYS A 583 15.95 -17.34 4.61
N ARG A 584 15.68 -18.61 4.27
CA ARG A 584 16.67 -19.70 4.42
C ARG A 584 17.95 -19.42 3.63
N LEU A 585 17.84 -18.92 2.40
CA LEU A 585 19.00 -18.51 1.59
C LEU A 585 19.77 -17.35 2.24
N MET A 586 19.06 -16.35 2.75
CA MET A 586 19.68 -15.22 3.48
C MET A 586 20.40 -15.66 4.77
N LEU A 587 19.96 -16.78 5.38
CA LEU A 587 20.58 -17.40 6.55
C LEU A 587 21.71 -18.39 6.19
N GLY A 588 22.03 -18.55 4.91
CA GLY A 588 23.18 -19.29 4.41
C GLY A 588 22.90 -20.68 3.81
N GLU A 589 21.65 -21.11 3.72
CA GLU A 589 21.30 -22.34 3.00
C GLU A 589 21.44 -22.15 1.47
N ARG A 590 21.67 -23.25 0.74
CA ARG A 590 21.75 -23.27 -0.72
C ARG A 590 20.43 -23.71 -1.36
N LEU A 591 20.20 -23.32 -2.61
CA LEU A 591 18.97 -23.71 -3.34
C LEU A 591 18.78 -25.23 -3.41
N GLU A 592 19.87 -25.99 -3.50
CA GLU A 592 19.84 -27.46 -3.53
C GLU A 592 19.37 -28.11 -2.22
N GLU A 593 19.45 -27.39 -1.10
CA GLU A 593 19.01 -27.84 0.23
C GLU A 593 17.53 -27.52 0.49
N LEU A 594 16.90 -26.70 -0.37
CA LEU A 594 15.52 -26.25 -0.18
C LEU A 594 14.46 -27.28 -0.62
N ALA A 595 14.87 -28.45 -1.12
CA ALA A 595 13.98 -29.50 -1.65
C ALA A 595 12.96 -28.96 -2.68
N LEU A 596 13.36 -27.94 -3.45
CA LEU A 596 12.52 -27.35 -4.49
C LEU A 596 12.39 -28.30 -5.69
N PRO A 597 11.26 -28.29 -6.40
CA PRO A 597 11.10 -29.03 -7.64
C PRO A 597 12.18 -28.65 -8.67
N ALA A 598 12.70 -29.65 -9.38
CA ALA A 598 13.78 -29.45 -10.36
C ALA A 598 13.34 -28.57 -11.56
N GLU A 599 12.08 -28.68 -11.96
CA GLU A 599 11.45 -27.76 -12.90
C GLU A 599 10.54 -26.77 -12.15
N PRO A 600 10.38 -25.53 -12.64
CA PRO A 600 9.35 -24.60 -12.18
C PRO A 600 7.99 -25.29 -12.10
N VAL A 601 7.23 -25.02 -11.03
CA VAL A 601 5.96 -25.71 -10.76
C VAL A 601 5.02 -25.54 -11.96
N ARG A 602 4.64 -26.68 -12.57
CA ARG A 602 3.57 -26.70 -13.57
C ARG A 602 2.25 -26.70 -12.83
N CYS A 603 1.57 -25.56 -12.81
CA CYS A 603 0.23 -25.49 -12.24
C CYS A 603 -0.75 -26.24 -13.15
N GLU A 604 -1.53 -27.15 -12.58
CA GLU A 604 -2.70 -27.77 -13.25
C GLU A 604 -3.91 -26.81 -13.33
N HIS A 605 -3.73 -25.59 -12.85
CA HIS A 605 -4.72 -24.53 -12.80
C HIS A 605 -4.11 -23.22 -13.31
N VAL A 606 -4.96 -22.28 -13.64
CA VAL A 606 -4.64 -20.87 -13.87
C VAL A 606 -5.02 -20.08 -12.61
N ALA A 607 -4.08 -19.28 -12.14
CA ALA A 607 -4.26 -18.29 -11.11
C ALA A 607 -4.30 -16.90 -11.75
N VAL A 608 -5.33 -16.11 -11.43
CA VAL A 608 -5.46 -14.72 -11.86
C VAL A 608 -5.49 -13.85 -10.62
N LYS A 609 -4.60 -12.86 -10.56
CA LYS A 609 -4.67 -11.74 -9.61
C LYS A 609 -5.41 -10.59 -10.27
N GLU A 610 -6.31 -9.94 -9.52
CA GLU A 610 -7.02 -8.74 -9.94
C GLU A 610 -6.87 -7.66 -8.85
N ALA A 611 -6.77 -6.39 -9.27
CA ALA A 611 -6.58 -5.25 -8.37
C ALA A 611 -7.91 -4.68 -7.86
N VAL A 612 -7.92 -4.20 -6.61
CA VAL A 612 -9.05 -3.47 -6.02
C VAL A 612 -8.71 -1.98 -5.97
N LEU A 613 -9.52 -1.17 -6.65
CA LEU A 613 -9.28 0.27 -6.85
C LEU A 613 -10.23 1.10 -5.98
N PRO A 614 -9.74 2.13 -5.26
CA PRO A 614 -10.53 2.90 -4.29
C PRO A 614 -11.29 4.08 -4.93
N PHE A 615 -11.66 4.00 -6.21
CA PHE A 615 -12.25 5.15 -6.93
C PHE A 615 -13.60 5.58 -6.35
N ASP A 616 -14.33 4.68 -5.69
CA ASP A 616 -15.55 4.98 -4.94
C ASP A 616 -15.33 5.93 -3.75
N ARG A 617 -14.14 5.89 -3.14
CA ARG A 617 -13.75 6.78 -2.03
C ARG A 617 -13.27 8.16 -2.49
N PHE A 618 -12.89 8.27 -3.76
CA PHE A 618 -12.37 9.49 -4.37
C PHE A 618 -13.20 9.86 -5.60
N ALA A 619 -14.49 10.15 -5.40
CA ALA A 619 -15.45 10.38 -6.49
C ALA A 619 -15.06 11.53 -7.46
N ASP A 620 -14.24 12.49 -6.99
CA ASP A 620 -13.73 13.59 -7.81
C ASP A 620 -12.48 13.23 -8.63
N ALA A 621 -11.83 12.08 -8.34
CA ALA A 621 -10.65 11.62 -9.05
C ALA A 621 -11.03 10.89 -10.36
N ASP A 622 -10.16 10.98 -11.37
CA ASP A 622 -10.32 10.20 -12.60
C ASP A 622 -10.05 8.71 -12.37
N ALA A 623 -11.05 7.88 -12.65
CA ALA A 623 -10.96 6.41 -12.64
C ALA A 623 -10.21 5.87 -13.88
N VAL A 624 -8.98 6.34 -14.09
CA VAL A 624 -8.07 5.88 -15.16
C VAL A 624 -6.91 5.11 -14.58
N LEU A 625 -6.63 3.99 -15.21
CA LEU A 625 -5.39 3.25 -15.04
C LEU A 625 -4.26 3.94 -15.80
N GLY A 626 -3.07 3.97 -15.21
CA GLY A 626 -1.91 4.60 -15.83
C GLY A 626 -0.60 4.10 -15.22
N PRO A 627 0.51 4.79 -15.50
CA PRO A 627 1.84 4.37 -15.04
C PRO A 627 2.04 4.55 -13.53
N GLU A 628 1.10 5.22 -12.85
CA GLU A 628 1.09 5.38 -11.40
C GLU A 628 0.09 4.42 -10.75
N MET A 629 0.54 3.65 -9.76
CA MET A 629 -0.30 2.72 -8.99
C MET A 629 -1.30 3.45 -8.11
N ARG A 630 -2.55 2.97 -8.09
CA ARG A 630 -3.68 3.49 -7.29
C ARG A 630 -4.47 2.44 -6.52
N SER A 631 -4.28 1.16 -6.81
CA SER A 631 -4.94 0.06 -6.11
C SER A 631 -4.53 -0.03 -4.64
N THR A 632 -5.48 -0.46 -3.80
CA THR A 632 -5.32 -0.58 -2.35
C THR A 632 -5.27 -2.03 -1.88
N GLY A 633 -5.56 -2.99 -2.76
CA GLY A 633 -5.48 -4.41 -2.48
C GLY A 633 -5.64 -5.25 -3.74
N GLU A 634 -5.67 -6.57 -3.54
CA GLU A 634 -5.75 -7.55 -4.60
C GLU A 634 -6.60 -8.76 -4.19
N VAL A 635 -7.11 -9.46 -5.19
CA VAL A 635 -7.86 -10.73 -5.04
C VAL A 635 -7.32 -11.77 -6.00
N MET A 636 -7.61 -13.04 -5.72
CA MET A 636 -7.11 -14.17 -6.50
C MET A 636 -8.25 -15.10 -6.94
N GLY A 637 -8.36 -15.33 -8.24
CA GLY A 637 -9.21 -16.37 -8.84
C GLY A 637 -8.39 -17.58 -9.26
N LEU A 638 -8.84 -18.79 -8.91
CA LEU A 638 -8.25 -20.05 -9.38
C LEU A 638 -9.28 -20.88 -10.15
N ALA A 639 -8.90 -21.37 -11.32
CA ALA A 639 -9.69 -22.31 -12.12
C ALA A 639 -8.80 -23.14 -13.07
N PRO A 640 -9.30 -24.22 -13.68
CA PRO A 640 -8.55 -24.99 -14.67
C PRO A 640 -8.16 -24.19 -15.93
N ASP A 641 -8.91 -23.14 -16.26
CA ASP A 641 -8.73 -22.29 -17.43
C ASP A 641 -8.73 -20.80 -17.07
N PHE A 642 -8.15 -19.99 -17.97
CA PHE A 642 -8.02 -18.54 -17.78
C PHE A 642 -9.36 -17.81 -17.69
N PRO A 643 -10.33 -17.99 -18.63
CA PRO A 643 -11.61 -17.29 -18.56
C PRO A 643 -12.33 -17.45 -17.21
N THR A 644 -12.41 -18.67 -16.70
CA THR A 644 -13.07 -18.96 -15.42
C THR A 644 -12.31 -18.37 -14.24
N ALA A 645 -10.98 -18.41 -14.25
CA ALA A 645 -10.15 -17.81 -13.20
C ALA A 645 -10.29 -16.28 -13.18
N PHE A 646 -10.32 -15.65 -14.35
CA PHE A 646 -10.53 -14.21 -14.52
C PHE A 646 -11.91 -13.78 -14.04
N ALA A 647 -12.98 -14.52 -14.40
CA ALA A 647 -14.34 -14.26 -13.92
C ALA A 647 -14.43 -14.26 -12.39
N LYS A 648 -13.76 -15.24 -11.73
CA LYS A 648 -13.70 -15.31 -10.27
C LYS A 648 -12.94 -14.14 -9.65
N ALA A 649 -11.80 -13.77 -10.23
CA ALA A 649 -10.99 -12.66 -9.76
C ALA A 649 -11.76 -11.33 -9.87
N GLN A 650 -12.37 -11.04 -11.03
CA GLN A 650 -13.21 -9.85 -11.24
C GLN A 650 -14.41 -9.78 -10.28
N ALA A 651 -15.12 -10.90 -10.10
CA ALA A 651 -16.22 -10.95 -9.14
C ALA A 651 -15.77 -10.70 -7.70
N ALA A 652 -14.59 -11.19 -7.31
CA ALA A 652 -14.00 -10.96 -6.00
C ALA A 652 -13.52 -9.52 -5.80
N ALA A 653 -13.09 -8.85 -6.88
CA ALA A 653 -12.66 -7.45 -6.86
C ALA A 653 -13.84 -6.46 -6.73
N GLY A 654 -15.09 -6.95 -6.72
CA GLY A 654 -16.30 -6.14 -6.61
C GLY A 654 -16.88 -5.70 -7.95
N ALA A 655 -16.25 -6.06 -9.08
CA ALA A 655 -16.68 -5.73 -10.43
C ALA A 655 -17.25 -6.97 -11.15
N ARG A 656 -18.37 -7.50 -10.65
CA ARG A 656 -19.02 -8.66 -11.26
C ARG A 656 -19.42 -8.33 -12.70
N LEU A 657 -18.93 -9.12 -13.65
CA LEU A 657 -19.27 -9.01 -15.07
C LEU A 657 -20.75 -9.36 -15.31
N PRO A 658 -21.47 -8.62 -16.16
CA PRO A 658 -22.86 -8.91 -16.48
C PRO A 658 -22.98 -10.19 -17.32
N GLN A 659 -24.12 -10.87 -17.21
CA GLN A 659 -24.42 -12.08 -17.99
C GLN A 659 -25.27 -11.81 -19.24
N ASP A 660 -26.01 -10.71 -19.23
CA ASP A 660 -26.81 -10.20 -20.36
C ASP A 660 -26.87 -8.67 -20.27
N GLY A 661 -27.53 -8.03 -21.24
CA GLY A 661 -27.77 -6.58 -21.23
C GLY A 661 -27.05 -5.82 -22.35
N THR A 662 -26.62 -4.59 -22.03
CA THR A 662 -26.10 -3.63 -23.01
C THR A 662 -24.63 -3.30 -22.76
N VAL A 663 -23.79 -3.47 -23.79
CA VAL A 663 -22.37 -3.10 -23.78
C VAL A 663 -22.16 -1.81 -24.55
N PHE A 664 -21.63 -0.80 -23.87
CA PHE A 664 -21.21 0.45 -24.49
C PHE A 664 -19.72 0.41 -24.86
N ILE A 665 -19.39 0.62 -26.13
CA ILE A 665 -18.02 0.60 -26.66
C ILE A 665 -17.65 1.98 -27.21
N THR A 666 -16.60 2.58 -26.68
CA THR A 666 -16.00 3.79 -27.25
C THR A 666 -14.49 3.75 -27.13
N VAL A 667 -13.81 3.71 -28.27
CA VAL A 667 -12.36 3.57 -28.34
C VAL A 667 -11.74 4.65 -29.19
N THR A 668 -10.43 4.79 -29.07
CA THR A 668 -9.60 5.69 -29.88
C THR A 668 -9.38 5.11 -31.27
N ASP A 669 -8.78 5.90 -32.16
CA ASP A 669 -8.60 5.49 -33.56
C ASP A 669 -7.65 4.30 -33.73
N SER A 670 -6.61 4.19 -32.88
CA SER A 670 -5.68 3.05 -32.83
C SER A 670 -6.38 1.75 -32.47
N ASP A 671 -7.37 1.82 -31.59
CA ASP A 671 -7.97 0.66 -30.94
C ASP A 671 -9.20 0.14 -31.68
N LYS A 672 -9.64 0.83 -32.75
CA LYS A 672 -10.80 0.43 -33.56
C LYS A 672 -10.70 -1.01 -34.09
N ALA A 673 -9.50 -1.47 -34.41
CA ALA A 673 -9.27 -2.85 -34.82
C ALA A 673 -9.56 -3.84 -33.67
N GLY A 674 -9.12 -3.52 -32.45
CA GLY A 674 -9.42 -4.30 -31.24
C GLY A 674 -10.89 -4.25 -30.84
N ALA A 675 -11.54 -3.09 -30.97
CA ALA A 675 -12.97 -2.93 -30.69
C ALA A 675 -13.85 -3.82 -31.58
N HIS A 676 -13.43 -4.13 -32.81
CA HIS A 676 -14.14 -5.11 -33.64
C HIS A 676 -14.14 -6.50 -33.01
N ALA A 677 -12.99 -6.99 -32.53
CA ALA A 677 -12.90 -8.30 -31.89
C ALA A 677 -13.79 -8.40 -30.64
N ILE A 678 -13.76 -7.35 -29.81
CA ILE A 678 -14.64 -7.21 -28.64
C ILE A 678 -16.12 -7.26 -29.05
N ALA A 679 -16.50 -6.46 -30.07
CA ALA A 679 -17.88 -6.38 -30.53
C ALA A 679 -18.39 -7.71 -31.08
N VAL A 680 -17.56 -8.49 -31.80
CA VAL A 680 -17.93 -9.84 -32.25
C VAL A 680 -18.23 -10.75 -31.04
N LEU A 681 -17.31 -10.82 -30.07
CA LEU A 681 -17.46 -11.69 -28.91
C LEU A 681 -18.73 -11.39 -28.11
N PHE A 682 -18.98 -10.11 -27.79
CA PHE A 682 -20.19 -9.71 -27.07
C PHE A 682 -21.46 -9.88 -27.90
N GLY A 683 -21.40 -9.63 -29.22
CA GLY A 683 -22.51 -9.87 -30.13
C GLY A 683 -22.91 -11.35 -30.20
N ASP A 684 -21.91 -12.25 -30.27
CA ASP A 684 -22.12 -13.70 -30.27
C ASP A 684 -22.71 -14.20 -28.94
N LEU A 685 -22.40 -13.53 -27.82
CA LEU A 685 -23.00 -13.77 -26.51
C LEU A 685 -24.42 -13.17 -26.37
N GLY A 686 -24.91 -12.43 -27.37
CA GLY A 686 -26.27 -11.89 -27.39
C GLY A 686 -26.44 -10.51 -26.73
N PHE A 687 -25.35 -9.81 -26.41
CA PHE A 687 -25.44 -8.46 -25.84
C PHE A 687 -25.90 -7.41 -26.85
N ARG A 688 -26.65 -6.43 -26.37
CA ARG A 688 -26.97 -5.22 -27.14
C ARG A 688 -25.73 -4.33 -27.21
N LEU A 689 -25.15 -4.18 -28.39
CA LEU A 689 -24.01 -3.30 -28.62
C LEU A 689 -24.45 -1.85 -28.92
N VAL A 690 -23.93 -0.89 -28.16
CA VAL A 690 -24.09 0.56 -28.40
C VAL A 690 -22.71 1.23 -28.41
N ALA A 691 -22.52 2.28 -29.21
CA ALA A 691 -21.21 2.89 -29.38
C ALA A 691 -21.27 4.37 -29.79
N THR A 692 -20.17 5.12 -29.59
CA THR A 692 -20.02 6.47 -30.15
C THR A 692 -19.90 6.43 -31.68
N ALA A 693 -20.24 7.53 -32.37
CA ALA A 693 -20.35 7.56 -33.84
C ALA A 693 -19.11 7.04 -34.59
N GLY A 694 -17.91 7.38 -34.14
CA GLY A 694 -16.66 6.92 -34.75
C GLY A 694 -16.43 5.41 -34.58
N THR A 695 -16.66 4.92 -33.36
CA THR A 695 -16.54 3.50 -33.00
C THR A 695 -17.61 2.66 -33.70
N ALA A 696 -18.87 3.13 -33.71
CA ALA A 696 -19.99 2.47 -34.37
C ALA A 696 -19.76 2.31 -35.88
N ARG A 697 -19.18 3.32 -36.54
CA ARG A 697 -18.83 3.25 -37.96
C ARG A 697 -17.77 2.18 -38.24
N ALA A 698 -16.75 2.09 -37.39
CA ALA A 698 -15.68 1.10 -37.52
C ALA A 698 -16.22 -0.33 -37.35
N ILE A 699 -17.02 -0.57 -36.31
CA ILE A 699 -17.62 -1.87 -36.01
C ILE A 699 -18.60 -2.30 -37.13
N ARG A 700 -19.49 -1.40 -37.56
CA ARG A 700 -20.45 -1.68 -38.65
C ARG A 700 -19.75 -1.92 -39.99
N GLY A 701 -18.65 -1.22 -40.25
CA GLY A 701 -17.84 -1.41 -41.47
C GLY A 701 -17.27 -2.84 -41.58
N MET A 702 -17.11 -3.53 -40.46
CA MET A 702 -16.68 -4.93 -40.38
C MET A 702 -17.86 -5.92 -40.32
N GLY A 703 -19.10 -5.47 -40.49
CA GLY A 703 -20.29 -6.32 -40.55
C GLY A 703 -20.95 -6.64 -39.21
N VAL A 704 -20.50 -6.07 -38.09
CA VAL A 704 -21.11 -6.31 -36.76
C VAL A 704 -22.19 -5.26 -36.48
N PRO A 705 -23.42 -5.66 -36.09
CA PRO A 705 -24.49 -4.72 -35.82
C PRO A 705 -24.22 -3.93 -34.53
N VAL A 706 -24.27 -2.60 -34.65
CA VAL A 706 -24.37 -1.68 -33.50
C VAL A 706 -25.80 -1.18 -33.45
N HIS A 707 -26.50 -1.45 -32.36
CA HIS A 707 -27.94 -1.21 -32.20
C HIS A 707 -28.26 0.28 -32.10
N GLU A 708 -27.40 1.04 -31.42
CA GLU A 708 -27.59 2.47 -31.23
C GLU A 708 -26.27 3.25 -31.25
N VAL A 709 -26.31 4.44 -31.83
CA VAL A 709 -25.18 5.37 -31.84
C VAL A 709 -25.43 6.42 -30.78
N LEU A 710 -24.64 6.40 -29.72
CA LEU A 710 -24.79 7.32 -28.59
C LEU A 710 -24.04 8.63 -28.87
N LYS A 711 -24.64 9.73 -28.42
CA LYS A 711 -24.03 11.06 -28.44
C LYS A 711 -22.96 11.18 -27.38
N LYS A 712 -21.87 11.87 -27.72
CA LYS A 712 -20.91 12.38 -26.73
C LYS A 712 -21.55 13.51 -25.92
N ILE A 713 -20.92 13.88 -24.81
CA ILE A 713 -21.45 14.90 -23.88
C ILE A 713 -21.61 16.25 -24.59
N GLY A 714 -20.60 16.66 -25.36
CA GLY A 714 -20.65 17.89 -26.17
C GLY A 714 -21.68 17.89 -27.32
N GLU A 715 -22.29 16.74 -27.64
CA GLU A 715 -23.26 16.59 -28.74
C GLU A 715 -24.73 16.73 -28.27
N GLY A 716 -24.94 16.94 -26.96
CA GLY A 716 -26.25 17.20 -26.35
C GLY A 716 -26.99 15.95 -25.85
N SER A 717 -28.05 16.14 -25.08
CA SER A 717 -28.82 15.06 -24.42
C SER A 717 -29.88 14.42 -25.35
N PRO A 718 -30.26 13.13 -25.18
CA PRO A 718 -29.60 12.14 -24.31
C PRO A 718 -28.21 11.76 -24.85
N ASN A 719 -27.19 11.88 -23.99
CA ASN A 719 -25.81 11.48 -24.24
C ASN A 719 -25.46 10.19 -23.49
N VAL A 720 -24.25 9.67 -23.69
CA VAL A 720 -23.76 8.45 -23.03
C VAL A 720 -23.89 8.46 -21.50
N VAL A 721 -23.64 9.57 -20.81
CA VAL A 721 -23.78 9.66 -19.35
C VAL A 721 -25.24 9.52 -18.94
N ASP A 722 -26.17 10.13 -19.69
CA ASP A 722 -27.62 9.98 -19.47
C ASP A 722 -28.10 8.52 -19.63
N TRP A 723 -27.37 7.69 -20.39
CA TRP A 723 -27.66 6.25 -20.55
C TRP A 723 -27.08 5.38 -19.43
N ILE A 724 -25.96 5.79 -18.83
CA ILE A 724 -25.31 5.10 -17.71
C ILE A 724 -26.03 5.41 -16.39
N GLU A 725 -26.30 6.69 -16.14
CA GLU A 725 -27.45 7.10 -15.33
C GLU A 725 -28.72 6.52 -15.97
N ARG A 726 -29.95 6.58 -15.49
CA ARG A 726 -31.07 5.71 -15.99
C ARG A 726 -30.86 4.18 -15.90
N GLY A 727 -29.68 3.61 -16.19
CA GLY A 727 -29.37 2.18 -16.12
C GLY A 727 -29.59 1.43 -17.43
N ASP A 728 -29.33 2.08 -18.57
CA ASP A 728 -29.47 1.47 -19.92
C ASP A 728 -28.17 0.78 -20.40
N VAL A 729 -27.10 0.79 -19.59
CA VAL A 729 -25.77 0.22 -19.90
C VAL A 729 -25.33 -0.65 -18.74
N ASP A 730 -24.87 -1.87 -19.05
CA ASP A 730 -24.46 -2.88 -18.05
C ASP A 730 -22.94 -3.16 -18.07
N LEU A 731 -22.25 -2.72 -19.12
CA LEU A 731 -20.79 -2.79 -19.24
C LEU A 731 -20.27 -1.64 -20.09
N VAL A 732 -19.20 -1.00 -19.63
CA VAL A 732 -18.51 0.07 -20.36
C VAL A 732 -17.12 -0.40 -20.80
N ILE A 733 -16.82 -0.22 -22.10
CA ILE A 733 -15.50 -0.40 -22.68
C ILE A 733 -15.04 0.95 -23.22
N ASN A 734 -14.09 1.58 -22.51
CA ASN A 734 -13.59 2.91 -22.83
C ASN A 734 -12.06 2.98 -22.81
N THR A 735 -11.41 2.98 -23.97
CA THR A 735 -9.94 3.11 -24.04
C THR A 735 -9.50 4.58 -24.14
N PRO A 736 -8.73 5.11 -23.16
CA PRO A 736 -8.45 6.55 -23.08
C PRO A 736 -7.17 7.02 -23.80
N THR A 737 -6.59 6.26 -24.74
CA THR A 737 -5.29 6.60 -25.35
C THR A 737 -5.27 7.96 -26.07
N GLY A 738 -4.25 8.79 -25.81
CA GLY A 738 -4.03 10.10 -26.47
C GLY A 738 -4.51 11.34 -25.70
N SER A 739 -4.01 12.52 -26.11
CA SER A 739 -4.16 13.81 -25.37
C SER A 739 -5.57 14.42 -25.41
N GLY A 740 -6.38 14.12 -26.43
CA GLY A 740 -7.69 14.74 -26.68
C GLY A 740 -8.91 14.01 -26.10
N ALA A 741 -8.76 12.80 -25.53
CA ALA A 741 -9.86 11.97 -25.03
C ALA A 741 -10.23 12.25 -23.56
N ARG A 742 -9.51 13.16 -22.89
CA ARG A 742 -9.54 13.32 -21.43
C ARG A 742 -10.87 13.86 -20.87
N THR A 743 -11.62 14.73 -21.55
CA THR A 743 -12.83 15.35 -20.96
C THR A 743 -14.08 14.47 -21.01
N ASP A 744 -14.44 13.95 -22.19
CA ASP A 744 -15.66 13.12 -22.34
C ASP A 744 -15.47 11.73 -21.72
N GLY A 745 -14.27 11.16 -21.83
CA GLY A 745 -13.97 9.84 -21.26
C GLY A 745 -14.00 9.86 -19.73
N TRP A 746 -13.56 10.95 -19.10
CA TRP A 746 -13.59 11.11 -17.64
C TRP A 746 -15.01 10.97 -17.09
N GLU A 747 -15.93 11.73 -17.67
CA GLU A 747 -17.35 11.73 -17.28
C GLU A 747 -18.00 10.34 -17.46
N ILE A 748 -17.69 9.63 -18.56
CA ILE A 748 -18.19 8.28 -18.80
C ILE A 748 -17.74 7.31 -17.70
N ARG A 749 -16.45 7.32 -17.36
CA ARG A 749 -15.89 6.40 -16.35
C ARG A 749 -16.40 6.73 -14.96
N ARG A 750 -16.48 8.03 -14.62
CA ARG A 750 -17.07 8.50 -13.36
C ARG A 750 -18.53 8.05 -13.21
N ALA A 751 -19.33 8.20 -14.28
CA ALA A 751 -20.72 7.74 -14.26
C ALA A 751 -20.83 6.22 -14.09
N ALA A 752 -19.95 5.44 -14.74
CA ALA A 752 -19.92 3.98 -14.61
C ALA A 752 -19.58 3.55 -13.18
N VAL A 753 -18.51 4.11 -12.60
CA VAL A 753 -18.09 3.85 -11.22
C VAL A 753 -19.19 4.26 -10.24
N GLY A 754 -19.79 5.45 -10.41
CA GLY A 754 -20.87 5.94 -9.56
C GLY A 754 -22.13 5.07 -9.58
N ARG A 755 -22.35 4.31 -10.66
CA ARG A 755 -23.45 3.34 -10.80
C ARG A 755 -23.07 1.90 -10.44
N GLY A 756 -21.80 1.63 -10.16
CA GLY A 756 -21.30 0.27 -9.92
C GLY A 756 -21.30 -0.61 -11.16
N ILE A 757 -21.24 -0.02 -12.36
CA ILE A 757 -21.14 -0.74 -13.63
C ILE A 757 -19.66 -1.01 -13.93
N PRO A 758 -19.26 -2.25 -14.28
CA PRO A 758 -17.88 -2.53 -14.66
C PRO A 758 -17.42 -1.64 -15.81
N CYS A 759 -16.26 -1.02 -15.64
CA CYS A 759 -15.66 -0.13 -16.62
C CYS A 759 -14.27 -0.64 -17.00
N ILE A 760 -14.12 -1.10 -18.23
CA ILE A 760 -12.89 -1.68 -18.74
C ILE A 760 -12.20 -0.65 -19.64
N THR A 761 -10.94 -0.36 -19.33
CA THR A 761 -10.18 0.71 -19.99
C THR A 761 -9.14 0.24 -21.00
N THR A 762 -9.05 -1.07 -21.24
CA THR A 762 -8.08 -1.68 -22.18
C THR A 762 -8.76 -2.63 -23.16
N VAL A 763 -8.19 -2.78 -24.35
CA VAL A 763 -8.70 -3.74 -25.36
C VAL A 763 -8.56 -5.17 -24.85
N SER A 764 -7.40 -5.51 -24.27
CA SER A 764 -7.12 -6.84 -23.72
C SER A 764 -8.06 -7.21 -22.57
N GLY A 765 -8.33 -6.28 -21.66
CA GLY A 765 -9.34 -6.44 -20.61
C GLY A 765 -10.73 -6.70 -21.19
N GLY A 766 -11.10 -6.03 -22.28
CA GLY A 766 -12.39 -6.21 -22.93
C GLY A 766 -12.55 -7.61 -23.54
N VAL A 767 -11.49 -8.12 -24.17
CA VAL A 767 -11.44 -9.50 -24.68
C VAL A 767 -11.46 -10.52 -23.54
N ALA A 768 -10.72 -10.28 -22.45
CA ALA A 768 -10.70 -11.15 -21.27
C ALA A 768 -12.10 -11.22 -20.63
N ALA A 769 -12.78 -10.08 -20.46
CA ALA A 769 -14.14 -10.03 -19.93
C ALA A 769 -15.15 -10.77 -20.81
N ALA A 770 -15.11 -10.58 -22.13
CA ALA A 770 -16.00 -11.29 -23.05
C ALA A 770 -15.80 -12.82 -22.96
N ARG A 771 -14.55 -13.28 -22.91
CA ARG A 771 -14.24 -14.71 -22.71
C ARG A 771 -14.71 -15.23 -21.37
N ALA A 772 -14.52 -14.44 -20.31
CA ALA A 772 -14.94 -14.78 -18.95
C ALA A 772 -16.46 -14.88 -18.80
N ILE A 773 -17.24 -14.10 -19.56
CA ILE A 773 -18.71 -14.18 -19.59
C ILE A 773 -19.17 -15.42 -20.39
N GLY A 774 -18.43 -15.79 -21.44
CA GLY A 774 -18.75 -16.95 -22.27
C GLY A 774 -18.36 -18.31 -21.68
N ALA A 775 -17.57 -18.33 -20.62
CA ALA A 775 -17.15 -19.54 -19.90
C ALA A 775 -18.13 -19.86 -18.76
#